data_AF-A0AAU3M360-F1
#
_entry.id   AF-A0AAU3M360-F1
#
_cell.length_a   1.000
_cell.length_b   1.000
_cell.length_c   1.000
_cell.angle_alpha   90.00
_cell.angle_beta   90.00
_cell.angle_gamma   90.00
#
_symmetry.space_group_name_H-M   'P 1'
#
loop_
_entity.id
_entity.type
_entity.pdbx_description
1 polymer ?
#
loop_
_entity_poly.entity_id
_entity_poly.type
_entity_poly.pdbx_seq_one_letter_code
_entity_poly.pdbx_strand_id
1 'polypeptide(L)'
;MRPLPEVPSAAAPVDAEQSEASLVEHYPRLVRLGYLVLPPSPSRSRRVLTAHALAQRSLQAARRAAGSPDCAGLRLPSRPGRAPAAGPGYAYVRRQVLRNALAAGKPRRLRWWPRRAQLPPVLPLVWGLRLFPHSGGAEELALEQRLSAVSGPARAALVLRGLDSLADCEIRRELAAAGVADPHAALREADGVPAPYALLASPEFDPCSLLARPPDLPRRRRYARAALAATAAALVCGTLLGLPGGGWGRGDPAAPPYARNPAAEEALDPGALRMVTATFWRRSPRTDFTAWPTRGDRTEDTRLLRRALTVWARPGSGVRTSATPRTPVGPPMGAPQLLYAGEVGASAVALFYDGLRVVRYAEPRNADPSRGAALDFARVDGADAASSGALVVERAGGRVRYLTAPWVRKVSVRDLLAPDRAPRALHRSPDGVTDALLAPDGVTDAPAGPGAPGGCRSWDAVELSDGTAVRLMTDLGELAPARLTSGPPSEPHDVAGRAEFGSWARTACLLPAVRSHGVRSVNSWVYATQPLPEGSGSAQWLCTRAETWRGTGSRVLAQFLAPPGSRPPGAVAARSEDSPACGPRTPRVLAGVLWKSHGGRWYVLAAGSEQFTSLTTSGGVTGRARGRLLAVPARAGDRAELNGRLADGSRVGALR
;
A
#
# COMPACT_ATOMS: atom_id res chain seq x y z
N MET A 1 -74.44 -14.26 82.13
CA MET A 1 -73.45 -13.86 81.11
C MET A 1 -73.56 -14.83 79.93
N ARG A 2 -73.70 -14.28 78.72
CA ARG A 2 -74.10 -14.97 77.48
C ARG A 2 -73.07 -16.03 77.01
N PRO A 3 -73.52 -17.15 76.41
CA PRO A 3 -72.68 -17.94 75.52
C PRO A 3 -72.46 -17.17 74.20
N LEU A 4 -71.24 -17.20 73.68
CA LEU A 4 -70.91 -16.65 72.36
C LEU A 4 -71.38 -17.61 71.24
N PRO A 5 -71.81 -17.07 70.10
CA PRO A 5 -72.45 -17.82 69.02
C PRO A 5 -71.44 -18.59 68.15
N GLU A 6 -71.86 -19.76 67.65
CA GLU A 6 -71.22 -20.48 66.55
C GLU A 6 -71.07 -19.56 65.33
N VAL A 7 -69.83 -19.37 64.90
CA VAL A 7 -69.50 -18.74 63.62
C VAL A 7 -69.45 -19.84 62.56
N PRO A 8 -70.27 -19.76 61.50
CA PRO A 8 -70.15 -20.68 60.38
C PRO A 8 -69.00 -20.27 59.46
N SER A 9 -68.44 -21.28 58.79
CA SER A 9 -67.79 -21.21 57.49
C SER A 9 -66.34 -20.71 57.41
N ALA A 10 -65.48 -21.60 56.91
CA ALA A 10 -64.54 -21.24 55.86
C ALA A 10 -64.44 -22.41 54.87
N ALA A 11 -65.30 -22.39 53.85
CA ALA A 11 -65.02 -23.12 52.62
C ALA A 11 -63.78 -22.49 51.95
N ALA A 12 -62.60 -23.07 52.18
CA ALA A 12 -61.36 -22.87 51.41
C ALA A 12 -60.35 -23.95 51.82
N PRO A 13 -60.06 -24.93 50.95
CA PRO A 13 -58.94 -24.80 50.00
C PRO A 13 -59.29 -25.18 48.55
N VAL A 14 -60.49 -25.73 48.31
CA VAL A 14 -60.88 -26.34 47.03
C VAL A 14 -61.03 -25.31 45.90
N ASP A 15 -61.44 -24.06 46.21
CA ASP A 15 -61.64 -22.99 45.23
C ASP A 15 -60.34 -22.43 44.63
N ALA A 16 -59.25 -22.42 45.39
CA ALA A 16 -57.96 -21.93 44.92
C ALA A 16 -57.30 -22.94 43.98
N GLU A 17 -57.33 -24.23 44.34
CA GLU A 17 -56.84 -25.32 43.48
C GLU A 17 -57.70 -25.47 42.22
N GLN A 18 -59.03 -25.33 42.30
CA GLN A 18 -59.91 -25.32 41.11
C GLN A 18 -59.67 -24.09 40.23
N SER A 19 -59.39 -22.93 40.81
CA SER A 19 -58.99 -21.72 40.07
C SER A 19 -57.63 -21.91 39.38
N GLU A 20 -56.67 -22.58 40.02
CA GLU A 20 -55.38 -22.90 39.40
C GLU A 20 -55.49 -23.94 38.29
N ALA A 21 -56.30 -25.00 38.50
CA ALA A 21 -56.57 -26.02 37.50
C ALA A 21 -57.24 -25.42 36.25
N SER A 22 -58.23 -24.54 36.43
CA SER A 22 -58.89 -23.84 35.32
C SER A 22 -57.93 -22.89 34.57
N LEU A 23 -56.97 -22.26 35.27
CA LEU A 23 -55.95 -21.41 34.64
C LEU A 23 -54.92 -22.21 33.83
N VAL A 24 -54.57 -23.42 34.27
CA VAL A 24 -53.69 -24.33 33.53
C VAL A 24 -54.39 -24.86 32.28
N GLU A 25 -55.68 -25.18 32.38
CA GLU A 25 -56.51 -25.59 31.23
C GLU A 25 -56.54 -24.51 30.14
N HIS A 26 -56.54 -23.23 30.53
CA HIS A 26 -56.57 -22.10 29.60
C HIS A 26 -55.18 -21.62 29.13
N TYR A 27 -54.10 -22.32 29.51
CA TYR A 27 -52.73 -21.93 29.14
C TYR A 27 -52.50 -21.86 27.62
N PRO A 28 -52.91 -22.84 26.78
CA PRO A 28 -52.74 -22.76 25.34
C PRO A 28 -53.42 -21.52 24.74
N ARG A 29 -54.61 -21.17 25.24
CA ARG A 29 -55.38 -20.01 24.81
C ARG A 29 -54.67 -18.69 25.15
N LEU A 30 -54.08 -18.58 26.35
CA LEU A 30 -53.29 -17.42 26.76
C LEU A 30 -52.00 -17.26 25.94
N VAL A 31 -51.31 -18.37 25.65
CA VAL A 31 -50.09 -18.36 24.83
C VAL A 31 -50.43 -17.96 23.38
N ARG A 32 -51.53 -18.49 22.83
CA ARG A 32 -52.03 -18.16 21.50
C ARG A 32 -52.39 -16.68 21.36
N LEU A 33 -53.09 -16.12 22.36
CA LEU A 33 -53.36 -14.67 22.46
C LEU A 33 -52.06 -13.86 22.41
N GLY A 34 -51.06 -14.22 23.22
CA GLY A 34 -49.77 -13.55 23.23
C GLY A 34 -49.06 -13.61 21.88
N TYR A 35 -49.05 -14.78 21.23
CA TYR A 35 -48.39 -15.00 19.94
C TYR A 35 -48.99 -14.16 18.80
N LEU A 36 -50.32 -14.06 18.73
CA LEU A 36 -51.03 -13.30 17.70
C LEU A 36 -50.92 -11.78 17.89
N VAL A 37 -50.81 -11.30 19.14
CA VAL A 37 -50.68 -9.86 19.43
C VAL A 37 -49.25 -9.36 19.24
N LEU A 38 -48.25 -10.19 19.53
CA LEU A 38 -46.83 -9.86 19.37
C LEU A 38 -46.50 -9.37 17.94
N PRO A 39 -45.52 -8.45 17.79
CA PRO A 39 -45.13 -7.96 16.48
C PRO A 39 -44.56 -9.09 15.59
N PRO A 40 -44.62 -8.95 14.26
CA PRO A 40 -44.10 -9.96 13.31
C PRO A 40 -42.57 -9.94 13.15
N SER A 41 -41.88 -8.95 13.71
CA SER A 41 -40.44 -8.73 13.53
C SER A 41 -39.46 -9.76 14.15
N PRO A 42 -39.77 -10.52 15.22
CA PRO A 42 -38.92 -11.63 15.63
C PRO A 42 -39.16 -12.84 14.72
N SER A 43 -38.12 -13.67 14.52
CA SER A 43 -38.29 -14.97 13.88
C SER A 43 -39.43 -15.76 14.54
N ARG A 44 -40.22 -16.53 13.77
CA ARG A 44 -41.39 -17.25 14.29
C ARG A 44 -41.08 -18.06 15.57
N SER A 45 -39.94 -18.75 15.62
CA SER A 45 -39.47 -19.47 16.82
C SER A 45 -39.25 -18.56 18.03
N ARG A 46 -38.70 -17.35 17.85
CA ARG A 46 -38.52 -16.38 18.94
C ARG A 46 -39.86 -15.79 19.38
N ARG A 47 -40.81 -15.60 18.47
CA ARG A 47 -42.19 -15.18 18.79
C ARG A 47 -42.90 -16.20 19.67
N VAL A 48 -42.79 -17.50 19.35
CA VAL A 48 -43.30 -18.62 20.16
C VAL A 48 -42.74 -18.59 21.58
N LEU A 49 -41.40 -18.55 21.72
CA LEU A 49 -40.75 -18.51 23.05
C LEU A 49 -41.17 -17.28 23.86
N THR A 50 -41.32 -16.14 23.20
CA THR A 50 -41.76 -14.90 23.85
C THR A 50 -43.20 -15.02 24.34
N ALA A 51 -44.10 -15.61 23.55
CA ALA A 51 -45.50 -15.83 23.93
C ALA A 51 -45.62 -16.74 25.17
N HIS A 52 -44.88 -17.86 25.20
CA HIS A 52 -44.83 -18.72 26.38
C HIS A 52 -44.32 -18.00 27.62
N ALA A 53 -43.22 -17.25 27.49
CA ALA A 53 -42.66 -16.51 28.61
C ALA A 53 -43.62 -15.42 29.12
N LEU A 54 -44.42 -14.80 28.25
CA LEU A 54 -45.45 -13.83 28.65
C LEU A 54 -46.59 -14.50 29.42
N ALA A 55 -47.10 -15.64 28.94
CA ALA A 55 -48.14 -16.40 29.63
C ALA A 55 -47.66 -16.90 31.00
N GLN A 56 -46.49 -17.54 31.07
CA GLN A 56 -45.91 -18.05 32.32
C GLN A 56 -45.67 -16.95 33.34
N ARG A 57 -45.11 -15.80 32.93
CA ARG A 57 -44.91 -14.66 33.85
C ARG A 57 -46.23 -14.09 34.34
N SER A 58 -47.25 -14.04 33.49
CA SER A 58 -48.57 -13.52 33.87
C SER A 58 -49.28 -14.45 34.85
N LEU A 59 -49.15 -15.77 34.66
CA LEU A 59 -49.60 -16.79 35.61
C LEU A 59 -48.85 -16.71 36.94
N GLN A 60 -47.52 -16.61 36.92
CA GLN A 60 -46.73 -16.44 38.15
C GLN A 60 -47.09 -15.13 38.89
N ALA A 61 -47.35 -14.05 38.16
CA ALA A 61 -47.78 -12.79 38.75
C ALA A 61 -49.17 -12.90 39.39
N ALA A 62 -50.10 -13.63 38.75
CA ALA A 62 -51.42 -13.90 39.32
C ALA A 62 -51.33 -14.76 40.60
N ARG A 63 -50.49 -15.81 40.62
CA ARG A 63 -50.24 -16.62 41.84
C ARG A 63 -49.70 -15.77 42.99
N ARG A 64 -48.73 -14.90 42.72
CA ARG A 64 -48.17 -14.00 43.75
C ARG A 64 -49.19 -12.99 44.27
N ALA A 65 -50.11 -12.53 43.42
CA ALA A 65 -51.17 -11.61 43.82
C ALA A 65 -52.27 -12.30 44.65
N ALA A 66 -52.55 -13.58 44.37
CA ALA A 66 -53.55 -14.36 45.12
C ALA A 66 -53.06 -14.80 46.52
N GLY A 67 -51.75 -14.96 46.72
CA GLY A 67 -51.15 -15.39 47.99
C GLY A 67 -50.71 -14.26 48.96
N SER A 68 -51.11 -13.00 48.72
CA SER A 68 -50.74 -11.86 49.58
C SER A 68 -51.89 -11.51 50.55
N PRO A 69 -51.66 -11.48 51.88
CA PRO A 69 -52.71 -11.22 52.87
C PRO A 69 -53.29 -9.78 52.83
N ASP A 70 -52.57 -8.83 52.24
CA ASP A 70 -52.99 -7.41 52.15
C ASP A 70 -53.88 -7.09 50.92
N CYS A 71 -54.25 -8.10 50.13
CA CYS A 71 -55.06 -7.95 48.91
C CYS A 71 -56.45 -8.64 49.00
N ALA A 72 -57.04 -8.71 50.19
CA ALA A 72 -58.42 -9.22 50.39
C ALA A 72 -59.53 -8.34 49.73
N GLY A 73 -59.19 -7.19 49.14
CA GLY A 73 -60.11 -6.22 48.54
C GLY A 73 -60.41 -6.38 47.03
N LEU A 74 -59.83 -7.38 46.34
CA LEU A 74 -60.13 -7.65 44.91
C LEU A 74 -60.91 -8.96 44.72
N ARG A 75 -61.88 -9.24 45.60
CA ARG A 75 -62.97 -10.19 45.31
C ARG A 75 -63.95 -9.53 44.34
N LEU A 76 -63.82 -9.78 43.04
CA LEU A 76 -64.85 -9.40 42.06
C LEU A 76 -66.09 -10.30 42.28
N PRO A 77 -67.30 -9.75 42.46
CA PRO A 77 -68.49 -10.55 42.71
C PRO A 77 -68.87 -11.38 41.47
N SER A 78 -68.83 -12.70 41.59
CA SER A 78 -69.47 -13.61 40.63
C SER A 78 -70.99 -13.47 40.78
N ARG A 79 -71.67 -12.91 39.77
CA ARG A 79 -73.14 -12.95 39.67
C ARG A 79 -73.53 -14.26 38.96
N PRO A 80 -74.37 -15.11 39.56
CA PRO A 80 -74.78 -16.36 38.90
C PRO A 80 -75.80 -16.06 37.80
N GLY A 81 -75.64 -16.69 36.64
CA GLY A 81 -76.63 -16.65 35.55
C GLY A 81 -76.16 -16.03 34.24
N ARG A 82 -75.07 -16.53 33.65
CA ARG A 82 -74.84 -16.49 32.20
C ARG A 82 -73.85 -17.60 31.83
N ALA A 83 -74.06 -18.27 30.68
CA ALA A 83 -73.27 -19.38 30.15
C ALA A 83 -71.75 -19.11 30.16
N PRO A 84 -70.87 -20.15 30.14
CA PRO A 84 -69.58 -20.16 30.84
C PRO A 84 -68.59 -19.14 30.28
N ALA A 85 -68.69 -17.91 30.77
CA ALA A 85 -67.68 -16.87 30.56
C ALA A 85 -66.49 -17.20 31.45
N ALA A 86 -65.32 -17.35 30.84
CA ALA A 86 -64.07 -17.73 31.51
C ALA A 86 -63.89 -16.96 32.83
N GLY A 87 -63.58 -17.68 33.91
CA GLY A 87 -63.62 -17.16 35.29
C GLY A 87 -62.78 -15.89 35.52
N PRO A 88 -63.04 -15.15 36.61
CA PRO A 88 -62.37 -13.86 36.90
C PRO A 88 -60.83 -13.95 36.92
N GLY A 89 -60.28 -15.10 37.30
CA GLY A 89 -58.84 -15.38 37.22
C GLY A 89 -58.29 -15.39 35.79
N TYR A 90 -59.01 -15.99 34.84
CA TYR A 90 -58.60 -15.99 33.42
C TYR A 90 -58.61 -14.57 32.85
N ALA A 91 -59.65 -13.78 33.15
CA ALA A 91 -59.75 -12.40 32.68
C ALA A 91 -58.57 -11.53 33.16
N TYR A 92 -58.13 -11.70 34.41
CA TYR A 92 -56.95 -11.01 34.94
C TYR A 92 -55.65 -11.42 34.22
N VAL A 93 -55.41 -12.72 34.07
CA VAL A 93 -54.21 -13.23 33.40
C VAL A 93 -54.18 -12.83 31.92
N ARG A 94 -55.32 -12.91 31.24
CA ARG A 94 -55.51 -12.44 29.87
C ARG A 94 -55.10 -10.98 29.71
N ARG A 95 -55.61 -10.10 30.58
CA ARG A 95 -55.26 -8.67 30.57
C ARG A 95 -53.76 -8.45 30.73
N GLN A 96 -53.12 -9.21 31.61
CA GLN A 96 -51.69 -9.07 31.85
C GLN A 96 -50.85 -9.60 30.67
N VAL A 97 -51.27 -10.69 30.02
CA VAL A 97 -50.65 -11.17 28.77
C VAL A 97 -50.79 -10.11 27.66
N LEU A 98 -52.00 -9.57 27.49
CA LEU A 98 -52.31 -8.54 26.50
C LEU A 98 -51.45 -7.27 26.68
N ARG A 99 -51.40 -6.75 27.91
CA ARG A 99 -50.59 -5.57 28.28
C ARG A 99 -49.12 -5.79 27.96
N ASN A 100 -48.57 -6.95 28.32
CA ASN A 100 -47.15 -7.23 28.12
C ASN A 100 -46.81 -7.51 26.64
N ALA A 101 -47.71 -8.13 25.87
CA ALA A 101 -47.56 -8.33 24.43
C ALA A 101 -47.57 -6.98 23.67
N LEU A 102 -48.50 -6.09 24.01
CA LEU A 102 -48.55 -4.72 23.45
C LEU A 102 -47.31 -3.89 23.83
N ALA A 103 -46.78 -4.07 25.05
CA ALA A 103 -45.56 -3.40 25.48
C ALA A 103 -44.29 -3.90 24.78
N ALA A 104 -44.27 -5.16 24.33
CA ALA A 104 -43.15 -5.74 23.59
C ALA A 104 -43.03 -5.17 22.16
N GLY A 105 -44.13 -4.68 21.58
CA GLY A 105 -44.16 -4.07 20.25
C GLY A 105 -43.85 -2.57 20.19
N LYS A 106 -43.65 -1.89 21.33
CA LYS A 106 -43.33 -0.45 21.35
C LYS A 106 -41.85 -0.21 21.03
N PRO A 107 -41.50 0.82 20.23
CA PRO A 107 -40.11 1.13 19.91
C PRO A 107 -39.32 1.46 21.18
N ARG A 108 -38.09 0.94 21.27
CA ARG A 108 -37.17 1.21 22.38
C ARG A 108 -36.77 2.69 22.35
N ARG A 109 -37.37 3.51 23.22
CA ARG A 109 -36.91 4.89 23.42
C ARG A 109 -35.61 4.85 24.22
N LEU A 110 -34.55 5.42 23.65
CA LEU A 110 -33.14 5.36 24.09
C LEU A 110 -32.87 5.87 25.53
N ARG A 111 -33.86 6.39 26.25
CA ARG A 111 -33.67 7.06 27.54
C ARG A 111 -34.12 6.29 28.79
N TRP A 112 -34.81 5.15 28.66
CA TRP A 112 -35.32 4.41 29.83
C TRP A 112 -34.99 2.91 29.70
N TRP A 113 -34.64 2.28 30.83
CA TRP A 113 -34.28 0.85 30.89
C TRP A 113 -35.33 -0.02 30.19
N PRO A 114 -34.92 -1.01 29.37
CA PRO A 114 -35.86 -1.85 28.64
C PRO A 114 -36.76 -2.58 29.64
N ARG A 115 -38.09 -2.50 29.44
CA ARG A 115 -39.04 -3.27 30.26
C ARG A 115 -38.71 -4.76 30.11
N ARG A 116 -38.84 -5.54 31.18
CA ARG A 116 -38.55 -7.00 31.17
C ARG A 116 -39.25 -7.76 30.04
N ALA A 117 -40.42 -7.28 29.57
CA ALA A 117 -41.14 -7.83 28.42
C ALA A 117 -40.42 -7.67 27.06
N GLN A 118 -39.42 -6.78 26.97
CA GLN A 118 -38.61 -6.50 25.77
C GLN A 118 -37.24 -7.20 25.80
N LEU A 119 -36.96 -8.00 26.83
CA LEU A 119 -35.74 -8.80 26.95
C LEU A 119 -36.01 -10.22 26.44
N PRO A 120 -35.04 -10.86 25.74
CA PRO A 120 -35.21 -12.23 25.26
C PRO A 120 -35.43 -13.18 26.46
N PRO A 121 -36.40 -14.10 26.38
CA PRO A 121 -36.67 -15.01 27.49
C PRO A 121 -35.57 -16.05 27.62
N VAL A 122 -35.18 -16.36 28.86
CA VAL A 122 -34.30 -17.48 29.22
C VAL A 122 -35.19 -18.71 29.40
N LEU A 123 -35.71 -19.27 28.31
CA LEU A 123 -36.38 -20.57 28.35
C LEU A 123 -35.33 -21.66 28.15
N PRO A 124 -35.48 -22.84 28.81
CA PRO A 124 -34.54 -23.94 28.64
C PRO A 124 -34.49 -24.34 27.15
N LEU A 125 -33.33 -24.15 26.53
CA LEU A 125 -33.06 -24.61 25.19
C LEU A 125 -32.71 -26.09 25.24
N VAL A 126 -33.55 -26.93 24.63
CA VAL A 126 -33.22 -28.35 24.45
C VAL A 126 -32.02 -28.44 23.52
N TRP A 127 -30.90 -28.93 24.04
CA TRP A 127 -29.68 -29.09 23.26
C TRP A 127 -29.88 -30.19 22.22
N GLY A 128 -29.64 -29.88 20.95
CA GLY A 128 -29.71 -30.89 19.89
C GLY A 128 -31.06 -31.03 19.17
N LEU A 129 -32.06 -30.17 19.43
CA LEU A 129 -33.32 -30.12 18.69
C LEU A 129 -33.73 -28.68 18.43
N ARG A 130 -34.30 -28.39 17.24
CA ARG A 130 -34.86 -27.08 16.92
C ARG A 130 -36.37 -27.20 16.73
N LEU A 131 -37.12 -26.45 17.52
CA LEU A 131 -38.58 -26.42 17.48
C LEU A 131 -39.05 -25.37 16.45
N PHE A 132 -39.91 -25.79 15.54
CA PHE A 132 -40.54 -24.96 14.54
C PHE A 132 -42.06 -24.98 14.73
N PRO A 133 -42.77 -23.84 14.64
CA PRO A 133 -44.23 -23.86 14.60
C PRO A 133 -44.72 -24.56 13.33
N HIS A 134 -45.97 -25.03 13.36
CA HIS A 134 -46.61 -25.61 12.18
C HIS A 134 -46.57 -24.63 11.00
N SER A 135 -46.33 -25.18 9.81
CA SER A 135 -46.27 -24.41 8.57
C SER A 135 -47.66 -24.35 7.98
N GLY A 136 -48.04 -23.14 7.56
CA GLY A 136 -49.42 -22.88 7.24
C GLY A 136 -49.86 -23.04 5.81
N GLY A 137 -51.17 -23.25 5.64
CA GLY A 137 -51.85 -23.13 4.35
C GLY A 137 -51.83 -21.69 3.80
N ALA A 138 -52.30 -21.53 2.57
CA ALA A 138 -52.30 -20.23 1.90
C ALA A 138 -53.23 -19.21 2.61
N GLU A 139 -54.34 -19.66 3.19
CA GLU A 139 -55.32 -18.80 3.87
C GLU A 139 -54.78 -18.24 5.19
N GLU A 140 -54.06 -19.06 5.95
CA GLU A 140 -53.45 -18.69 7.21
C GLU A 140 -52.22 -17.79 7.00
N LEU A 141 -51.45 -18.02 5.94
CA LEU A 141 -50.40 -17.09 5.53
C LEU A 141 -50.99 -15.72 5.15
N ALA A 142 -52.11 -15.71 4.41
CA ALA A 142 -52.82 -14.47 4.08
C ALA A 142 -53.41 -13.79 5.33
N LEU A 143 -53.85 -14.54 6.33
CA LEU A 143 -54.28 -13.99 7.62
C LEU A 143 -53.10 -13.42 8.41
N GLU A 144 -51.95 -14.11 8.47
CA GLU A 144 -50.74 -13.61 9.13
C GLU A 144 -50.27 -12.30 8.49
N GLN A 145 -50.29 -12.21 7.16
CA GLN A 145 -49.96 -10.98 6.41
C GLN A 145 -50.93 -9.84 6.76
N ARG A 146 -52.25 -10.07 6.76
CA ARG A 146 -53.25 -9.07 7.16
C ARG A 146 -53.04 -8.59 8.59
N LEU A 147 -52.80 -9.49 9.53
CA LEU A 147 -52.52 -9.15 10.94
C LEU A 147 -51.21 -8.36 11.08
N SER A 148 -50.20 -8.68 10.27
CA SER A 148 -48.92 -7.95 10.29
C SER A 148 -49.04 -6.49 9.82
N ALA A 149 -50.03 -6.19 8.97
CA ALA A 149 -50.27 -4.88 8.41
C ALA A 149 -51.00 -3.90 9.35
N VAL A 150 -51.73 -4.41 10.35
CA VAL A 150 -52.46 -3.57 11.32
C VAL A 150 -51.67 -3.30 12.59
N SER A 151 -52.10 -2.30 13.35
CA SER A 151 -51.49 -1.92 14.62
C SER A 151 -51.59 -3.03 15.68
N GLY A 152 -50.69 -3.02 16.66
CA GLY A 152 -50.74 -3.96 17.78
C GLY A 152 -52.08 -3.95 18.55
N PRO A 153 -52.64 -2.76 18.87
CA PRO A 153 -53.97 -2.65 19.45
C PRO A 153 -55.10 -3.20 18.55
N ALA A 154 -55.04 -2.99 17.23
CA ALA A 154 -56.03 -3.54 16.30
C ALA A 154 -55.94 -5.08 16.20
N ARG A 155 -54.73 -5.65 16.14
CA ARG A 155 -54.54 -7.10 16.27
C ARG A 155 -55.15 -7.63 17.57
N ALA A 156 -54.91 -6.96 18.69
CA ALA A 156 -55.48 -7.34 19.98
C ALA A 156 -57.02 -7.34 19.96
N ALA A 157 -57.66 -6.36 19.32
CA ALA A 157 -59.11 -6.34 19.15
C ALA A 157 -59.60 -7.53 18.30
N LEU A 158 -58.99 -7.79 17.14
CA LEU A 158 -59.32 -8.92 16.27
C LEU A 158 -59.21 -10.27 16.99
N VAL A 159 -58.14 -10.45 17.78
CA VAL A 159 -57.89 -11.68 18.53
C VAL A 159 -58.87 -11.85 19.68
N LEU A 160 -59.23 -10.78 20.41
CA LEU A 160 -60.24 -10.86 21.47
C LEU A 160 -61.65 -11.13 20.94
N ARG A 161 -62.01 -10.58 19.77
CA ARG A 161 -63.26 -10.93 19.06
C ARG A 161 -63.26 -12.40 18.64
N GLY A 162 -62.19 -12.86 17.99
CA GLY A 162 -62.15 -14.20 17.41
C GLY A 162 -61.88 -15.34 18.40
N LEU A 163 -60.88 -15.20 19.27
CA LEU A 163 -60.51 -16.25 20.22
C LEU A 163 -61.37 -16.27 21.47
N ASP A 164 -61.75 -15.11 22.01
CA ASP A 164 -62.48 -15.01 23.29
C ASP A 164 -63.96 -14.60 23.12
N SER A 165 -64.40 -14.31 21.89
CA SER A 165 -65.80 -13.97 21.57
C SER A 165 -66.35 -12.81 22.42
N LEU A 166 -65.49 -11.87 22.82
CA LEU A 166 -65.89 -10.72 23.64
C LEU A 166 -66.68 -9.71 22.82
N ALA A 167 -67.65 -9.06 23.46
CA ALA A 167 -68.38 -7.97 22.84
C ALA A 167 -67.51 -6.71 22.73
N ASP A 168 -67.77 -5.84 21.75
CA ASP A 168 -66.98 -4.64 21.49
C ASP A 168 -66.89 -3.68 22.69
N CYS A 169 -67.92 -3.61 23.53
CA CYS A 169 -67.89 -2.83 24.77
C CYS A 169 -66.91 -3.42 25.80
N GLU A 170 -66.75 -4.73 25.85
CA GLU A 170 -65.81 -5.42 26.73
C GLU A 170 -64.38 -5.30 26.21
N ILE A 171 -64.19 -5.42 24.90
CA ILE A 171 -62.88 -5.23 24.27
C ILE A 171 -62.34 -3.83 24.52
N ARG A 172 -63.18 -2.78 24.41
CA ARG A 172 -62.77 -1.41 24.75
C ARG A 172 -62.26 -1.30 26.18
N ARG A 173 -62.98 -1.89 27.13
CA ARG A 173 -62.60 -1.90 28.55
C ARG A 173 -61.29 -2.66 28.77
N GLU A 174 -61.10 -3.80 28.11
CA GLU A 174 -59.88 -4.61 28.22
C GLU A 174 -58.65 -3.92 27.60
N LEU A 175 -58.80 -3.29 26.42
CA LEU A 175 -57.72 -2.54 25.77
C LEU A 175 -57.34 -1.28 26.57
N ALA A 176 -58.33 -0.55 27.10
CA ALA A 176 -58.09 0.59 27.99
C ALA A 176 -57.32 0.14 29.24
N ALA A 177 -57.77 -0.93 29.88
CA ALA A 177 -57.12 -1.49 31.06
C ALA A 177 -55.71 -2.05 30.76
N ALA A 178 -55.45 -2.49 29.52
CA ALA A 178 -54.12 -2.88 29.06
C ALA A 178 -53.19 -1.69 28.73
N GLY A 179 -53.69 -0.45 28.78
CA GLY A 179 -52.91 0.77 28.55
C GLY A 179 -52.82 1.20 27.08
N VAL A 180 -53.85 0.88 26.28
CA VAL A 180 -54.05 1.44 24.92
C VAL A 180 -54.65 2.84 25.04
N ALA A 181 -54.04 3.81 24.35
CA ALA A 181 -54.43 5.22 24.45
C ALA A 181 -55.80 5.52 23.79
N ASP A 182 -56.08 4.92 22.62
CA ASP A 182 -57.38 5.04 21.95
C ASP A 182 -57.93 3.64 21.58
N PRO A 183 -58.73 3.02 22.46
CA PRO A 183 -59.39 1.76 22.18
C PRO A 183 -60.43 1.83 21.05
N HIS A 184 -61.00 3.01 20.77
CA HIS A 184 -61.99 3.18 19.71
C HIS A 184 -61.34 3.17 18.33
N ALA A 185 -60.19 3.82 18.17
CA ALA A 185 -59.40 3.73 16.94
C ALA A 185 -58.95 2.29 16.65
N ALA A 186 -58.54 1.55 17.68
CA ALA A 186 -58.13 0.15 17.53
C ALA A 186 -59.26 -0.76 17.01
N LEU A 187 -60.51 -0.54 17.44
CA LEU A 187 -61.66 -1.28 16.93
C LEU A 187 -62.04 -0.87 15.50
N ARG A 188 -62.02 0.44 15.18
CA ARG A 188 -62.26 0.90 13.80
C ARG A 188 -61.25 0.33 12.81
N GLU A 189 -59.98 0.28 13.19
CA GLU A 189 -58.93 -0.34 12.37
C GLU A 189 -59.14 -1.86 12.24
N ALA A 190 -59.58 -2.52 13.30
CA ALA A 190 -59.94 -3.94 13.26
C ALA A 190 -61.16 -4.22 12.35
N ASP A 191 -62.15 -3.34 12.32
CA ASP A 191 -63.33 -3.47 11.42
C ASP A 191 -62.95 -3.44 9.94
N GLY A 192 -61.84 -2.77 9.60
CA GLY A 192 -61.30 -2.71 8.25
C GLY A 192 -60.61 -3.99 7.78
N VAL A 193 -60.42 -4.99 8.65
CA VAL A 193 -59.78 -6.26 8.31
C VAL A 193 -60.83 -7.38 8.25
N PRO A 194 -61.19 -7.89 7.06
CA PRO A 194 -61.97 -9.11 6.96
C PRO A 194 -61.11 -10.27 7.47
N ALA A 195 -61.37 -10.72 8.69
CA ALA A 195 -60.64 -11.81 9.34
C ALA A 195 -61.60 -12.98 9.60
N PRO A 196 -61.42 -14.14 8.94
CA PRO A 196 -62.17 -15.34 9.29
C PRO A 196 -61.73 -15.80 10.69
N TYR A 197 -62.53 -15.50 11.71
CA TYR A 197 -62.18 -15.77 13.11
C TYR A 197 -61.87 -17.25 13.40
N ALA A 198 -62.46 -18.17 12.62
CA ALA A 198 -62.18 -19.60 12.68
C ALA A 198 -60.69 -19.93 12.44
N LEU A 199 -60.01 -19.20 11.55
CA LEU A 199 -58.59 -19.43 11.26
C LEU A 199 -57.68 -19.04 12.44
N LEU A 200 -58.10 -18.13 13.33
CA LEU A 200 -57.32 -17.81 14.54
C LEU A 200 -57.26 -19.02 15.50
N ALA A 201 -58.22 -19.94 15.39
CA ALA A 201 -58.25 -21.18 16.14
C ALA A 201 -57.41 -22.31 15.50
N SER A 202 -56.82 -22.10 14.32
CA SER A 202 -56.07 -23.12 13.59
C SER A 202 -54.79 -23.56 14.33
N PRO A 203 -54.29 -24.79 14.09
CA PRO A 203 -53.09 -25.32 14.76
C PRO A 203 -51.81 -24.56 14.41
N GLU A 204 -51.81 -23.77 13.35
CA GLU A 204 -50.64 -23.01 12.89
C GLU A 204 -50.37 -21.77 13.74
N PHE A 205 -51.43 -21.20 14.28
CA PHE A 205 -51.34 -20.13 15.26
C PHE A 205 -51.19 -20.66 16.68
N ASP A 206 -51.17 -21.99 16.88
CA ASP A 206 -50.95 -22.62 18.17
C ASP A 206 -49.46 -22.76 18.52
N PRO A 207 -48.94 -21.96 19.46
CA PRO A 207 -47.53 -22.04 19.82
C PRO A 207 -47.21 -23.27 20.67
N CYS A 208 -48.23 -23.97 21.19
CA CYS A 208 -48.09 -25.23 21.91
C CYS A 208 -47.91 -26.44 20.97
N SER A 209 -48.23 -26.30 19.68
CA SER A 209 -48.07 -27.35 18.67
C SER A 209 -46.79 -27.12 17.86
N LEU A 210 -45.68 -27.76 18.25
CA LEU A 210 -44.35 -27.54 17.65
C LEU A 210 -43.77 -28.81 17.03
N LEU A 211 -43.15 -28.67 15.85
CA LEU A 211 -42.41 -29.73 15.17
C LEU A 211 -40.94 -29.69 15.59
N ALA A 212 -40.42 -30.80 16.08
CA ALA A 212 -39.00 -30.97 16.39
C ALA A 212 -38.24 -31.43 15.15
N ARG A 213 -37.23 -30.67 14.71
CA ARG A 213 -36.29 -31.07 13.65
C ARG A 213 -34.85 -31.16 14.18
N PRO A 214 -34.02 -32.05 13.62
CA PRO A 214 -32.60 -32.10 13.97
C PRO A 214 -31.90 -30.79 13.59
N PRO A 215 -30.97 -30.29 14.42
CA PRO A 215 -30.22 -29.08 14.11
C PRO A 215 -29.21 -29.33 13.00
N ASP A 216 -28.89 -28.30 12.20
CA ASP A 216 -27.89 -28.35 11.14
C ASP A 216 -26.49 -28.74 11.67
N LEU A 217 -26.19 -30.03 11.61
CA LEU A 217 -24.90 -30.62 11.94
C LEU A 217 -23.68 -30.02 11.19
N PRO A 218 -23.75 -29.59 9.91
CA PRO A 218 -22.56 -29.07 9.22
C PRO A 218 -22.13 -27.68 9.72
N ARG A 219 -23.04 -26.89 10.30
CA ARG A 219 -22.72 -25.57 10.83
C ARG A 219 -21.92 -25.65 12.13
N ARG A 220 -22.16 -26.68 12.94
CA ARG A 220 -21.51 -26.90 14.24
C ARG A 220 -20.06 -27.37 14.11
N ARG A 221 -19.74 -28.18 13.08
CA ARG A 221 -18.36 -28.55 12.75
C ARG A 221 -17.49 -27.34 12.39
N ARG A 222 -18.05 -26.30 11.80
CA ARG A 222 -17.33 -25.06 11.46
C ARG A 222 -17.05 -24.21 12.71
N TYR A 223 -18.01 -24.09 13.63
CA TYR A 223 -17.81 -23.34 14.87
C TYR A 223 -16.90 -24.04 15.88
N ALA A 224 -16.92 -25.38 15.95
CA ALA A 224 -15.99 -26.13 16.81
C ALA A 224 -14.53 -25.98 16.34
N ARG A 225 -14.29 -25.98 15.03
CA ARG A 225 -12.96 -25.71 14.45
C ARG A 225 -12.51 -24.27 14.70
N ALA A 226 -13.42 -23.30 14.64
CA ALA A 226 -13.13 -21.91 14.97
C ALA A 226 -12.82 -21.71 16.47
N ALA A 227 -13.50 -22.42 17.37
CA ALA A 227 -13.24 -22.35 18.80
C ALA A 227 -11.86 -22.92 19.15
N LEU A 228 -11.47 -24.06 18.56
CA LEU A 228 -10.13 -24.64 18.72
C LEU A 228 -9.02 -23.72 18.20
N ALA A 229 -9.26 -23.03 17.08
CA ALA A 229 -8.33 -22.02 16.57
C ALA A 229 -8.22 -20.81 17.51
N ALA A 230 -9.32 -20.40 18.14
CA ALA A 230 -9.33 -19.27 19.09
C ALA A 230 -8.62 -19.60 20.41
N THR A 231 -8.77 -20.81 20.97
CA THR A 231 -8.02 -21.22 22.17
C THR A 231 -6.53 -21.40 21.90
N ALA A 232 -6.17 -21.95 20.74
CA ALA A 232 -4.76 -22.01 20.32
C ALA A 232 -4.16 -20.60 20.16
N ALA A 233 -4.90 -19.66 19.55
CA ALA A 233 -4.48 -18.27 19.44
C ALA A 233 -4.36 -17.58 20.80
N ALA A 234 -5.28 -17.84 21.74
CA ALA A 234 -5.22 -17.25 23.09
C ALA A 234 -4.02 -17.75 23.90
N LEU A 235 -3.68 -19.04 23.80
CA LEU A 235 -2.48 -19.61 24.45
C LEU A 235 -1.19 -19.02 23.87
N VAL A 236 -1.11 -18.86 22.55
CA VAL A 236 0.04 -18.23 21.88
C VAL A 236 0.17 -16.75 22.24
N CYS A 237 -0.95 -16.01 22.29
CA CYS A 237 -0.96 -14.61 22.72
C CYS A 237 -0.59 -14.44 24.20
N GLY A 238 -1.01 -15.36 25.08
CA GLY A 238 -0.66 -15.35 26.50
C GLY A 238 0.84 -15.55 26.73
N THR A 239 1.48 -16.45 25.98
CA THR A 239 2.93 -16.66 26.06
C THR A 239 3.75 -15.51 25.47
N LEU A 240 3.21 -14.75 24.50
CA LEU A 240 3.90 -13.60 23.89
C LEU A 240 3.85 -12.32 24.74
N LEU A 241 2.85 -12.18 25.63
CA LEU A 241 2.70 -11.01 26.52
C LEU A 241 3.48 -11.14 27.84
N GLY A 242 4.00 -12.32 28.17
CA GLY A 242 4.77 -12.58 29.40
C GLY A 242 6.29 -12.42 29.27
N LEU A 243 6.81 -12.12 28.08
CA LEU A 243 8.25 -11.89 27.87
C LEU A 243 8.58 -10.41 28.11
N PRO A 244 9.49 -10.08 29.06
CA PRO A 244 9.94 -8.72 29.26
C PRO A 244 10.92 -8.36 28.13
N GLY A 245 10.47 -7.59 27.15
CA GLY A 245 11.30 -7.08 26.06
C GLY A 245 10.77 -5.74 25.55
N GLY A 246 11.61 -4.71 25.62
CA GLY A 246 11.28 -3.31 25.35
C GLY A 246 10.62 -3.05 23.99
N GLY A 247 9.70 -2.09 24.00
CA GLY A 247 8.70 -1.88 22.97
C GLY A 247 9.23 -1.44 21.60
N TRP A 248 8.59 -2.01 20.57
CA TRP A 248 8.47 -1.43 19.25
C TRP A 248 7.02 -0.96 19.10
N GLY A 249 6.84 0.30 18.70
CA GLY A 249 5.59 1.05 18.82
C GLY A 249 4.40 0.45 18.06
N ARG A 250 3.21 0.78 18.55
CA ARG A 250 1.90 0.47 17.92
C ARG A 250 1.87 0.97 16.48
N GLY A 251 1.89 0.05 15.52
CA GLY A 251 1.59 0.38 14.13
C GLY A 251 2.05 -0.59 13.05
N ASP A 252 3.00 -1.50 13.31
CA ASP A 252 3.58 -2.30 12.21
C ASP A 252 2.97 -3.71 12.08
N PRO A 253 2.57 -4.16 10.86
CA PRO A 253 2.28 -5.56 10.60
C PRO A 253 3.54 -6.38 10.90
N ALA A 254 3.36 -7.51 11.59
CA ALA A 254 4.44 -8.36 12.09
C ALA A 254 5.60 -8.50 11.08
N ALA A 255 6.80 -8.19 11.55
CA ALA A 255 8.04 -8.36 10.81
C ALA A 255 8.08 -9.74 10.13
N PRO A 256 8.34 -9.84 8.82
CA PRO A 256 8.39 -11.12 8.12
C PRO A 256 9.40 -12.08 8.77
N PRO A 257 9.26 -13.40 8.63
CA PRO A 257 10.11 -14.39 9.29
C PRO A 257 11.63 -14.20 9.08
N TYR A 258 12.06 -13.59 7.98
CA TYR A 258 13.48 -13.29 7.72
C TYR A 258 14.06 -12.19 8.64
N ALA A 259 13.21 -11.39 9.29
CA ALA A 259 13.63 -10.34 10.23
C ALA A 259 13.98 -10.88 11.63
N ARG A 260 13.83 -12.20 11.87
CA ARG A 260 14.36 -12.90 13.06
C ARG A 260 15.68 -13.63 12.77
N ASN A 261 16.29 -13.37 11.61
CA ASN A 261 17.64 -13.83 11.33
C ASN A 261 18.61 -12.92 12.11
N PRO A 262 19.51 -13.44 12.95
CA PRO A 262 20.49 -12.63 13.69
C PRO A 262 21.27 -11.67 12.77
N ALA A 263 21.63 -12.11 11.56
CA ALA A 263 22.31 -11.26 10.58
C ALA A 263 21.44 -10.10 10.08
N ALA A 264 20.12 -10.31 10.00
CA ALA A 264 19.17 -9.27 9.63
C ALA A 264 18.87 -8.32 10.81
N GLU A 265 18.94 -8.79 12.06
CA GLU A 265 18.82 -7.94 13.25
C GLU A 265 20.08 -7.09 13.43
N GLU A 266 21.27 -7.69 13.28
CA GLU A 266 22.56 -7.00 13.31
C GLU A 266 22.67 -5.96 12.19
N ALA A 267 22.15 -6.25 11.00
CA ALA A 267 22.07 -5.28 9.90
C ALA A 267 21.24 -4.04 10.22
N LEU A 268 20.36 -4.09 11.23
CA LEU A 268 19.51 -2.98 11.66
C LEU A 268 19.98 -2.33 12.96
N ASP A 269 21.03 -2.87 13.60
CA ASP A 269 21.61 -2.29 14.80
C ASP A 269 22.62 -1.19 14.43
N PRO A 270 22.38 0.09 14.78
CA PRO A 270 23.38 1.13 14.59
C PRO A 270 24.70 0.84 15.32
N GLY A 271 24.69 0.05 16.41
CA GLY A 271 25.90 -0.35 17.13
C GLY A 271 26.78 -1.37 16.40
N ALA A 272 26.21 -2.11 15.44
CA ALA A 272 26.92 -3.09 14.64
C ALA A 272 27.52 -2.51 13.35
N LEU A 273 27.25 -1.24 13.04
CA LEU A 273 27.79 -0.58 11.84
C LEU A 273 29.31 -0.70 11.77
N ARG A 274 29.82 -1.09 10.60
CA ARG A 274 31.27 -1.15 10.40
C ARG A 274 31.84 0.27 10.26
N MET A 275 32.55 0.70 11.29
CA MET A 275 33.25 1.99 11.33
C MET A 275 34.68 1.81 10.82
N VAL A 276 35.11 2.65 9.89
CA VAL A 276 36.47 2.62 9.33
C VAL A 276 37.27 3.82 9.81
N THR A 277 38.47 3.58 10.34
CA THR A 277 39.31 4.63 10.93
C THR A 277 39.87 5.58 9.87
N ALA A 278 40.09 6.85 10.27
CA ALA A 278 40.51 7.95 9.38
C ALA A 278 41.77 7.67 8.54
N THR A 279 42.67 6.81 9.02
CA THR A 279 43.96 6.51 8.39
C THR A 279 44.04 5.15 7.72
N PHE A 280 42.96 4.34 7.78
CA PHE A 280 42.96 2.97 7.24
C PHE A 280 43.33 2.93 5.75
N TRP A 281 42.77 3.84 4.95
CA TRP A 281 43.04 3.94 3.50
C TRP A 281 44.52 4.08 3.14
N ARG A 282 45.38 4.60 4.03
CA ARG A 282 46.81 4.76 3.78
C ARG A 282 47.58 3.44 3.76
N ARG A 283 47.04 2.41 4.43
CA ARG A 283 47.66 1.08 4.56
C ARG A 283 46.84 -0.01 3.88
N SER A 284 45.62 0.31 3.45
CA SER A 284 44.75 -0.62 2.75
C SER A 284 45.37 -1.00 1.41
N PRO A 285 45.43 -2.30 1.05
CA PRO A 285 45.83 -2.73 -0.28
C PRO A 285 44.77 -2.39 -1.34
N ARG A 286 43.52 -2.16 -0.92
CA ARG A 286 42.41 -1.74 -1.78
C ARG A 286 42.19 -0.24 -1.67
N THR A 287 41.98 0.40 -2.81
CA THR A 287 41.66 1.83 -2.92
C THR A 287 40.26 1.95 -3.53
N ASP A 288 39.24 1.61 -2.74
CA ASP A 288 37.83 1.66 -3.13
C ASP A 288 36.95 2.07 -1.92
N PHE A 289 35.62 1.95 -2.02
CA PHE A 289 34.69 2.28 -0.93
C PHE A 289 34.94 1.47 0.36
N THR A 290 35.55 0.28 0.29
CA THR A 290 35.90 -0.50 1.50
C THR A 290 36.94 0.20 2.36
N ALA A 291 37.77 1.06 1.78
CA ALA A 291 38.82 1.79 2.46
C ALA A 291 38.40 3.19 2.92
N TRP A 292 37.19 3.65 2.56
CA TRP A 292 36.72 4.97 2.95
C TRP A 292 36.50 5.07 4.46
N PRO A 293 37.09 6.07 5.15
CA PRO A 293 36.86 6.27 6.57
C PRO A 293 35.45 6.79 6.82
N THR A 294 34.93 6.48 7.99
CA THR A 294 33.68 7.05 8.48
C THR A 294 33.88 8.52 8.84
N ARG A 295 33.05 9.42 8.29
CA ARG A 295 33.19 10.88 8.41
C ARG A 295 31.86 11.59 8.70
N GLY A 296 31.92 12.84 9.16
CA GLY A 296 30.74 13.66 9.45
C GLY A 296 30.39 13.77 10.94
N ASP A 297 29.60 14.80 11.26
CA ASP A 297 29.28 15.26 12.61
C ASP A 297 28.10 14.54 13.28
N ARG A 298 27.49 13.57 12.59
CA ARG A 298 26.35 12.75 13.07
C ARG A 298 26.66 11.26 13.07
N THR A 299 27.94 10.89 13.03
CA THR A 299 28.39 9.49 13.05
C THR A 299 28.04 8.76 14.35
N GLU A 300 27.81 9.49 15.44
CA GLU A 300 27.38 8.95 16.74
C GLU A 300 25.87 9.14 17.00
N ASP A 301 25.12 9.74 16.07
CA ASP A 301 23.67 9.94 16.20
C ASP A 301 22.93 8.62 15.96
N THR A 302 22.86 7.80 17.01
CA THR A 302 22.18 6.50 17.00
C THR A 302 20.70 6.61 16.62
N ARG A 303 20.04 7.76 16.84
CA ARG A 303 18.64 7.94 16.45
C ARG A 303 18.52 8.11 14.94
N LEU A 304 19.36 8.95 14.34
CA LEU A 304 19.44 9.10 12.87
C LEU A 304 19.80 7.78 12.20
N LEU A 305 20.85 7.11 12.68
CA LEU A 305 21.33 5.86 12.09
C LEU A 305 20.30 4.74 12.19
N ARG A 306 19.63 4.59 13.34
CA ARG A 306 18.53 3.62 13.52
C ARG A 306 17.38 3.89 12.57
N ARG A 307 16.98 5.17 12.40
CA ARG A 307 15.94 5.54 11.41
C ARG A 307 16.37 5.19 9.99
N ALA A 308 17.59 5.56 9.61
CA ALA A 308 18.12 5.28 8.28
C ALA A 308 18.14 3.79 7.95
N LEU A 309 18.62 2.94 8.88
CA LEU A 309 18.64 1.49 8.72
C LEU A 309 17.22 0.90 8.68
N THR A 310 16.31 1.40 9.51
CA THR A 310 14.90 0.96 9.52
C THR A 310 14.21 1.29 8.19
N VAL A 311 14.42 2.52 7.68
CA VAL A 311 13.88 2.96 6.39
C VAL A 311 14.50 2.19 5.24
N TRP A 312 15.80 1.88 5.27
CA TRP A 312 16.42 1.02 4.28
C TRP A 312 15.78 -0.37 4.28
N ALA A 313 15.58 -0.97 5.45
CA ALA A 313 14.97 -2.29 5.55
C ALA A 313 13.53 -2.33 5.04
N ARG A 314 12.75 -1.29 5.36
CA ARG A 314 11.33 -1.15 5.01
C ARG A 314 10.99 0.32 4.75
N PRO A 315 11.10 0.79 3.50
CA PRO A 315 10.73 2.16 3.16
C PRO A 315 9.23 2.36 3.39
N GLY A 316 8.86 3.33 4.23
CA GLY A 316 7.47 3.73 4.42
C GLY A 316 6.90 4.46 3.20
N SER A 317 5.58 4.61 3.11
CA SER A 317 4.91 5.26 1.97
C SER A 317 5.27 6.74 1.75
N GLY A 318 5.82 7.40 2.78
CA GLY A 318 6.30 8.79 2.70
C GLY A 318 7.76 8.95 2.28
N VAL A 319 8.48 7.84 2.02
CA VAL A 319 9.90 7.84 1.63
C VAL A 319 10.01 7.78 0.11
N ARG A 320 10.72 8.75 -0.48
CA ARG A 320 11.06 8.70 -1.91
C ARG A 320 12.21 7.72 -2.12
N THR A 321 11.96 6.65 -2.85
CA THR A 321 12.98 5.66 -3.18
C THR A 321 13.47 5.86 -4.61
N SER A 322 14.77 5.87 -4.81
CA SER A 322 15.39 5.87 -6.13
C SER A 322 16.47 4.79 -6.20
N ALA A 323 16.67 4.20 -7.37
CA ALA A 323 17.70 3.20 -7.55
C ALA A 323 18.29 3.28 -8.94
N THR A 324 19.62 3.22 -9.02
CA THR A 324 20.33 2.94 -10.27
C THR A 324 19.70 1.70 -10.91
N PRO A 325 19.40 1.68 -12.23
CA PRO A 325 18.63 0.61 -12.85
C PRO A 325 19.12 -0.79 -12.51
N ARG A 326 18.17 -1.64 -12.07
CA ARG A 326 18.41 -3.05 -11.70
C ARG A 326 19.39 -3.26 -10.54
N THR A 327 19.57 -2.24 -9.70
CA THR A 327 20.19 -2.38 -8.38
C THR A 327 19.19 -3.03 -7.42
N PRO A 328 19.59 -4.05 -6.63
CA PRO A 328 18.73 -4.57 -5.58
C PRO A 328 18.33 -3.45 -4.61
N VAL A 329 17.04 -3.36 -4.25
CA VAL A 329 16.48 -2.38 -3.30
C VAL A 329 16.05 -3.02 -1.97
N GLY A 330 16.44 -4.27 -1.74
CA GLY A 330 16.15 -5.00 -0.51
C GLY A 330 16.93 -4.49 0.71
N PRO A 331 16.67 -5.06 1.90
CA PRO A 331 17.37 -4.71 3.14
C PRO A 331 18.90 -4.92 3.02
N PRO A 332 19.71 -4.35 3.94
CA PRO A 332 21.13 -4.66 4.00
C PRO A 332 21.35 -6.18 4.17
N MET A 333 22.38 -6.71 3.53
CA MET A 333 22.72 -8.15 3.56
C MET A 333 23.49 -8.57 4.83
N GLY A 334 23.78 -7.62 5.71
CA GLY A 334 24.57 -7.73 6.93
C GLY A 334 24.87 -6.32 7.44
N ALA A 335 25.66 -6.19 8.51
CA ALA A 335 26.06 -4.88 9.04
C ALA A 335 26.80 -4.03 7.98
N PRO A 336 26.20 -2.92 7.51
CA PRO A 336 26.83 -2.10 6.48
C PRO A 336 27.94 -1.24 7.08
N GLN A 337 28.88 -0.83 6.22
CA GLN A 337 29.87 0.19 6.57
C GLN A 337 29.24 1.58 6.54
N LEU A 338 29.48 2.38 7.58
CA LEU A 338 29.11 3.79 7.57
C LEU A 338 30.19 4.60 6.87
N LEU A 339 29.87 5.19 5.72
CA LEU A 339 30.78 6.06 4.97
C LEU A 339 30.73 7.50 5.47
N TYR A 340 29.52 7.99 5.74
CA TYR A 340 29.30 9.36 6.19
C TYR A 340 27.98 9.51 6.93
N ALA A 341 27.95 10.32 7.98
CA ALA A 341 26.72 10.81 8.59
C ALA A 341 26.90 12.24 9.06
N GLY A 342 26.11 13.17 8.51
CA GLY A 342 26.23 14.58 8.87
C GLY A 342 25.18 15.48 8.23
N GLU A 343 25.23 16.75 8.59
CA GLU A 343 24.35 17.78 8.05
C GLU A 343 24.89 18.32 6.71
N VAL A 344 24.07 18.23 5.67
CA VAL A 344 24.40 18.72 4.32
C VAL A 344 23.26 19.59 3.81
N GLY A 345 23.53 20.89 3.71
CA GLY A 345 22.51 21.86 3.29
C GLY A 345 21.31 21.87 4.23
N ALA A 346 20.13 21.53 3.70
CA ALA A 346 18.88 21.48 4.46
C ALA A 346 18.54 20.08 4.99
N SER A 347 19.42 19.09 4.77
CA SER A 347 19.16 17.68 5.07
C SER A 347 20.17 17.10 6.05
N ALA A 348 19.74 16.15 6.88
CA ALA A 348 20.63 15.22 7.56
C ALA A 348 20.80 14.00 6.65
N VAL A 349 22.05 13.62 6.36
CA VAL A 349 22.39 12.58 5.38
C VAL A 349 23.21 11.48 6.03
N ALA A 350 22.89 10.23 5.72
CA ALA A 350 23.70 9.06 6.05
C ALA A 350 24.00 8.25 4.78
N LEU A 351 25.27 7.91 4.56
CA LEU A 351 25.75 7.08 3.46
C LEU A 351 26.29 5.76 3.99
N PHE A 352 25.77 4.66 3.46
CA PHE A 352 26.17 3.30 3.82
C PHE A 352 26.75 2.56 2.62
N TYR A 353 27.58 1.56 2.90
CA TYR A 353 28.11 0.64 1.89
C TYR A 353 28.02 -0.81 2.40
N ASP A 354 27.33 -1.68 1.66
CA ASP A 354 27.13 -3.10 2.02
C ASP A 354 28.06 -4.08 1.30
N GLY A 355 29.02 -3.58 0.52
CA GLY A 355 29.92 -4.39 -0.30
C GLY A 355 29.49 -4.54 -1.77
N LEU A 356 28.23 -4.23 -2.09
CA LEU A 356 27.69 -4.26 -3.46
C LEU A 356 27.21 -2.88 -3.92
N ARG A 357 26.57 -2.13 -3.02
CA ARG A 357 25.89 -0.87 -3.31
C ARG A 357 26.16 0.16 -2.21
N VAL A 358 26.12 1.42 -2.61
CA VAL A 358 26.02 2.56 -1.70
C VAL A 358 24.54 2.91 -1.54
N VAL A 359 24.14 3.18 -0.31
CA VAL A 359 22.79 3.63 0.03
C VAL A 359 22.86 4.99 0.70
N ARG A 360 22.12 5.96 0.17
CA ARG A 360 21.97 7.29 0.76
C ARG A 360 20.61 7.42 1.40
N TYR A 361 20.58 7.66 2.70
CA TYR A 361 19.41 8.16 3.41
C TYR A 361 19.54 9.66 3.59
N ALA A 362 18.48 10.42 3.33
CA ALA A 362 18.44 11.84 3.61
C ALA A 362 17.07 12.26 4.14
N GLU A 363 17.05 12.96 5.27
CA GLU A 363 15.83 13.53 5.86
C GLU A 363 15.97 15.04 6.04
N PRO A 364 14.87 15.81 5.90
CA PRO A 364 14.90 17.25 6.14
C PRO A 364 15.23 17.55 7.62
N ARG A 365 16.14 18.49 7.89
CA ARG A 365 16.61 18.79 9.26
C ARG A 365 15.52 19.28 10.20
N ASN A 366 14.56 20.06 9.69
CA ASN A 366 13.54 20.77 10.47
C ASN A 366 12.10 20.36 10.13
N ALA A 367 11.92 19.20 9.47
CA ALA A 367 10.59 18.71 9.13
C ALA A 367 10.42 17.26 9.58
N ASP A 368 9.16 16.81 9.61
CA ASP A 368 8.82 15.44 9.96
C ASP A 368 9.56 14.45 9.02
N PRO A 369 10.44 13.59 9.55
CA PRO A 369 11.16 12.60 8.73
C PRO A 369 10.23 11.66 7.96
N SER A 370 9.01 11.44 8.44
CA SER A 370 8.00 10.62 7.75
C SER A 370 7.43 11.28 6.49
N ARG A 371 7.74 12.57 6.28
CA ARG A 371 7.31 13.38 5.13
C ARG A 371 8.53 13.99 4.43
N GLY A 372 9.08 13.27 3.46
CA GLY A 372 10.11 13.81 2.56
C GLY A 372 11.50 13.22 2.70
N ALA A 373 11.68 12.18 3.52
CA ALA A 373 12.91 11.39 3.49
C ALA A 373 13.12 10.76 2.10
N ALA A 374 14.38 10.66 1.69
CA ALA A 374 14.82 10.03 0.46
C ALA A 374 15.75 8.86 0.77
N LEU A 375 15.61 7.79 0.01
CA LEU A 375 16.45 6.60 0.06
C LEU A 375 16.92 6.25 -1.35
N ASP A 376 18.19 6.46 -1.62
CA ASP A 376 18.79 6.27 -2.94
C ASP A 376 19.75 5.08 -2.93
N PHE A 377 19.62 4.18 -3.91
CA PHE A 377 20.47 3.00 -4.06
C PHE A 377 21.34 3.13 -5.31
N ALA A 378 22.66 3.00 -5.15
CA ALA A 378 23.56 2.94 -6.29
C ALA A 378 24.48 1.73 -6.24
N ARG A 379 24.46 0.97 -7.32
CA ARG A 379 25.38 -0.15 -7.52
C ARG A 379 26.80 0.37 -7.76
N VAL A 380 27.77 -0.18 -7.06
CA VAL A 380 29.20 0.24 -7.12
C VAL A 380 30.17 -0.95 -7.01
N ASP A 381 29.73 -2.16 -7.36
CA ASP A 381 30.60 -3.34 -7.36
C ASP A 381 31.76 -3.19 -8.35
N GLY A 382 32.91 -3.74 -7.98
CA GLY A 382 34.13 -3.62 -8.77
C GLY A 382 34.68 -2.19 -8.83
N ALA A 383 34.25 -1.30 -7.93
CA ALA A 383 34.84 0.03 -7.82
C ALA A 383 36.34 -0.04 -7.53
N ASP A 384 37.06 0.90 -8.12
CA ASP A 384 38.50 1.11 -7.99
C ASP A 384 38.77 2.58 -7.61
N ALA A 385 40.05 2.93 -7.48
CA ALA A 385 40.45 4.28 -7.05
C ALA A 385 39.88 5.39 -7.96
N ALA A 386 39.67 5.06 -9.24
CA ALA A 386 39.22 6.00 -10.25
C ALA A 386 37.69 6.18 -10.23
N SER A 387 36.94 5.12 -9.94
CA SER A 387 35.48 5.12 -9.91
C SER A 387 34.88 5.34 -8.52
N SER A 388 35.68 5.22 -7.45
CA SER A 388 35.28 5.55 -6.08
C SER A 388 35.84 6.91 -5.62
N GLY A 389 35.93 7.90 -6.51
CA GLY A 389 36.51 9.21 -6.20
C GLY A 389 35.55 10.15 -5.46
N ALA A 390 34.23 10.00 -5.67
CA ALA A 390 33.21 10.83 -5.07
C ALA A 390 31.84 10.14 -5.03
N LEU A 391 30.96 10.60 -4.15
CA LEU A 391 29.54 10.23 -4.07
C LEU A 391 28.70 11.48 -3.91
N VAL A 392 27.53 11.51 -4.52
CA VAL A 392 26.55 12.60 -4.32
C VAL A 392 25.96 12.49 -2.92
N VAL A 393 26.01 13.58 -2.14
CA VAL A 393 25.39 13.64 -0.81
C VAL A 393 24.09 14.42 -0.79
N GLU A 394 23.90 15.36 -1.72
CA GLU A 394 22.68 16.16 -1.83
C GLU A 394 22.43 16.59 -3.28
N ARG A 395 21.17 16.53 -3.69
CA ARG A 395 20.62 17.19 -4.88
C ARG A 395 19.44 18.05 -4.44
N ALA A 396 19.59 19.36 -4.53
CA ALA A 396 18.54 20.29 -4.12
C ALA A 396 18.62 21.59 -4.92
N GLY A 397 17.48 22.09 -5.42
CA GLY A 397 17.40 23.38 -6.10
C GLY A 397 18.32 23.53 -7.32
N GLY A 398 18.52 22.45 -8.10
CA GLY A 398 19.42 22.44 -9.24
C GLY A 398 20.90 22.46 -8.90
N ARG A 399 21.25 22.17 -7.64
CA ARG A 399 22.62 22.08 -7.16
C ARG A 399 22.93 20.68 -6.66
N VAL A 400 24.19 20.30 -6.76
CA VAL A 400 24.72 19.02 -6.29
C VAL A 400 25.91 19.25 -5.37
N ARG A 401 26.04 18.41 -4.34
CA ARG A 401 27.20 18.34 -3.44
C ARG A 401 27.77 16.94 -3.45
N TYR A 402 29.08 16.82 -3.37
CA TYR A 402 29.77 15.54 -3.36
C TYR A 402 30.52 15.32 -2.05
N LEU A 403 30.52 14.08 -1.56
CA LEU A 403 31.51 13.58 -0.62
C LEU A 403 32.67 12.98 -1.41
N THR A 404 33.88 13.51 -1.23
CA THR A 404 35.07 13.03 -1.93
C THR A 404 35.82 11.93 -1.18
N ALA A 405 36.49 11.06 -1.91
CA ALA A 405 37.35 10.02 -1.34
C ALA A 405 38.48 10.60 -0.49
N PRO A 406 38.98 9.86 0.52
CA PRO A 406 39.96 10.39 1.48
C PRO A 406 41.34 10.71 0.86
N TRP A 407 41.68 10.11 -0.28
CA TRP A 407 42.92 10.37 -1.00
C TRP A 407 42.85 11.59 -1.93
N VAL A 408 41.66 12.17 -2.14
CA VAL A 408 41.51 13.37 -2.99
C VAL A 408 42.10 14.58 -2.25
N ARG A 409 43.10 15.22 -2.85
CA ARG A 409 43.81 16.39 -2.31
C ARG A 409 43.22 17.71 -2.78
N LYS A 410 42.83 17.81 -4.05
CA LYS A 410 42.26 19.02 -4.65
C LYS A 410 40.99 18.69 -5.41
N VAL A 411 40.03 19.61 -5.35
CA VAL A 411 38.80 19.53 -6.12
C VAL A 411 38.58 20.86 -6.83
N SER A 412 38.23 20.77 -8.10
CA SER A 412 37.89 21.92 -8.94
C SER A 412 36.68 21.61 -9.80
N VAL A 413 36.03 22.65 -10.31
CA VAL A 413 34.93 22.55 -11.28
C VAL A 413 35.38 23.13 -12.62
N ARG A 414 35.06 22.40 -13.70
CA ARG A 414 35.31 22.77 -15.08
C ARG A 414 34.01 22.74 -15.86
N ASP A 415 33.73 23.80 -16.59
CA ASP A 415 32.71 23.79 -17.63
C ASP A 415 33.29 23.13 -18.90
N LEU A 416 32.74 21.98 -19.30
CA LEU A 416 33.22 21.25 -20.48
C LEU A 416 33.02 22.04 -21.76
N LEU A 417 32.04 22.95 -21.83
CA LEU A 417 31.79 23.77 -23.01
C LEU A 417 32.76 24.93 -23.16
N ALA A 418 33.57 25.20 -22.12
CA ALA A 418 34.62 26.23 -22.12
C ALA A 418 36.01 25.60 -21.95
N PRO A 419 36.52 24.87 -22.97
CA PRO A 419 37.72 24.04 -22.84
C PRO A 419 38.99 24.83 -22.50
N ASP A 420 39.08 26.10 -22.92
CA ASP A 420 40.23 26.98 -22.67
C ASP A 420 40.16 27.68 -21.30
N ARG A 421 39.03 27.60 -20.60
CA ARG A 421 38.87 28.21 -19.28
C ARG A 421 39.54 27.33 -18.23
N ALA A 422 40.34 27.96 -17.35
CA ALA A 422 40.95 27.27 -16.23
C ALA A 422 39.88 26.75 -15.25
N PRO A 423 40.12 25.59 -14.60
CA PRO A 423 39.16 25.04 -13.66
C PRO A 423 39.15 25.88 -12.38
N ARG A 424 37.98 26.07 -11.78
CA ARG A 424 37.82 26.87 -10.56
C ARG A 424 37.92 25.97 -9.34
N ALA A 425 38.71 26.35 -8.34
CA ALA A 425 38.80 25.60 -7.09
C ALA A 425 37.42 25.49 -6.43
N LEU A 426 37.08 24.29 -5.97
CA LEU A 426 35.85 24.03 -5.23
C LEU A 426 36.22 23.69 -3.79
N HIS A 427 35.75 24.51 -2.86
CA HIS A 427 36.00 24.31 -1.44
C HIS A 427 35.36 23.00 -0.95
N ARG A 428 35.96 22.42 0.10
CA ARG A 428 35.45 21.22 0.77
C ARG A 428 35.53 21.39 2.28
N SER A 429 34.54 20.88 2.98
CA SER A 429 34.59 20.73 4.42
C SER A 429 35.74 19.80 4.86
N PRO A 430 36.14 19.83 6.15
CA PRO A 430 37.10 18.89 6.72
C PRO A 430 36.70 17.41 6.50
N ASP A 431 35.40 17.12 6.49
CA ASP A 431 34.87 15.77 6.20
C ASP A 431 34.91 15.39 4.72
N GLY A 432 35.29 16.33 3.83
CA GLY A 432 35.40 16.09 2.39
C GLY A 432 34.11 16.30 1.61
N VAL A 433 33.13 17.02 2.17
CA VAL A 433 31.92 17.43 1.44
C VAL A 433 32.21 18.71 0.68
N THR A 434 31.94 18.76 -0.62
CA THR A 434 32.14 19.95 -1.45
C THR A 434 31.10 21.01 -1.18
N ASP A 435 31.44 22.26 -1.47
CA ASP A 435 30.44 23.30 -1.69
C ASP A 435 29.48 22.89 -2.83
N ALA A 436 28.30 23.52 -2.87
CA ALA A 436 27.31 23.24 -3.89
C ALA A 436 27.73 23.81 -5.24
N LEU A 437 27.71 22.96 -6.28
CA LEU A 437 27.89 23.34 -7.67
C LEU A 437 26.56 23.20 -8.42
N LEU A 438 26.44 23.88 -9.56
CA LEU A 438 25.27 23.73 -10.43
C LEU A 438 25.27 22.31 -11.00
N ALA A 439 24.13 21.64 -10.91
CA ALA A 439 23.93 20.38 -11.62
C ALA A 439 23.89 20.69 -13.13
N PRO A 440 24.41 19.79 -13.99
CA PRO A 440 24.32 19.99 -15.44
C PRO A 440 22.88 20.17 -15.91
N ASP A 441 22.70 20.98 -16.96
CA ASP A 441 21.39 21.26 -17.56
C ASP A 441 20.64 19.94 -17.86
N GLY A 442 19.44 19.79 -17.31
CA GLY A 442 18.60 18.59 -17.46
C GLY A 442 18.81 17.47 -16.44
N VAL A 443 19.63 17.66 -15.41
CA VAL A 443 19.84 16.68 -14.31
C VAL A 443 18.99 17.01 -13.05
N THR A 444 17.96 17.86 -13.20
CA THR A 444 17.09 18.27 -12.09
C THR A 444 15.78 17.48 -12.03
N ASP A 445 15.32 17.15 -10.82
CA ASP A 445 14.01 16.53 -10.55
C ASP A 445 12.82 17.48 -10.75
N ALA A 446 13.07 18.71 -11.22
CA ALA A 446 12.00 19.66 -11.51
C ALA A 446 11.35 19.31 -12.85
N PRO A 447 10.01 19.30 -12.96
CA PRO A 447 9.35 19.05 -14.23
C PRO A 447 9.82 20.11 -15.24
N ALA A 448 10.45 19.66 -16.32
CA ALA A 448 10.69 20.50 -17.48
C ALA A 448 9.32 20.96 -17.99
N GLY A 449 9.03 22.26 -17.86
CA GLY A 449 7.81 22.83 -18.42
C GLY A 449 7.72 22.53 -19.93
N PRO A 450 6.51 22.35 -20.47
CA PRO A 450 6.35 22.04 -21.89
C PRO A 450 6.84 23.23 -22.71
N GLY A 451 7.95 23.08 -23.43
CA GLY A 451 8.44 24.07 -24.39
C GLY A 451 9.82 24.70 -24.16
N ALA A 452 10.64 24.21 -23.22
CA ALA A 452 12.04 24.64 -23.15
C ALA A 452 12.95 23.70 -23.97
N PRO A 453 13.39 24.06 -25.19
CA PRO A 453 14.68 23.58 -25.68
C PRO A 453 15.73 24.25 -24.81
N GLY A 454 15.99 23.68 -23.62
CA GLY A 454 17.07 24.12 -22.77
C GLY A 454 18.37 23.86 -23.50
N GLY A 455 18.86 24.86 -24.24
CA GLY A 455 20.17 24.78 -24.87
C GLY A 455 21.20 24.41 -23.81
N CYS A 456 22.06 23.44 -24.12
CA CYS A 456 23.21 23.09 -23.31
C CYS A 456 24.17 24.30 -23.32
N ARG A 457 24.05 25.17 -22.31
CA ARG A 457 24.80 26.44 -22.21
C ARG A 457 26.08 26.29 -21.42
N SER A 458 26.09 25.36 -20.49
CA SER A 458 27.25 24.95 -19.69
C SER A 458 27.10 23.48 -19.32
N TRP A 459 28.23 22.82 -19.09
CA TRP A 459 28.23 21.48 -18.53
C TRP A 459 29.34 21.36 -17.48
N ASP A 460 28.97 21.54 -16.21
CA ASP A 460 29.92 21.48 -15.11
C ASP A 460 30.33 20.02 -14.82
N ALA A 461 31.62 19.77 -14.80
CA ALA A 461 32.26 18.53 -14.38
C ALA A 461 33.24 18.82 -13.23
N VAL A 462 33.38 17.86 -12.32
CA VAL A 462 34.25 17.96 -11.14
C VAL A 462 35.58 17.29 -11.44
N GLU A 463 36.66 18.02 -11.27
CA GLU A 463 38.02 17.50 -11.31
C GLU A 463 38.45 17.07 -9.91
N LEU A 464 38.84 15.80 -9.77
CA LEU A 464 39.37 15.21 -8.55
C LEU A 464 40.86 14.90 -8.74
N SER A 465 41.71 15.54 -7.95
CA SER A 465 43.15 15.26 -7.96
C SER A 465 43.60 14.59 -6.67
N ASP A 466 44.31 13.46 -6.78
CA ASP A 466 44.94 12.72 -5.68
C ASP A 466 46.44 13.02 -5.53
N GLY A 467 46.97 13.89 -6.40
CA GLY A 467 48.39 14.25 -6.49
C GLY A 467 49.18 13.48 -7.55
N THR A 468 48.62 12.40 -8.13
CA THR A 468 49.25 11.64 -9.22
C THR A 468 48.44 11.73 -10.51
N ALA A 469 47.12 11.79 -10.42
CA ALA A 469 46.20 11.95 -11.54
C ALA A 469 45.17 13.05 -11.28
N VAL A 470 44.56 13.55 -12.34
CA VAL A 470 43.40 14.43 -12.32
C VAL A 470 42.28 13.72 -13.05
N ARG A 471 41.21 13.36 -12.32
CA ARG A 471 40.09 12.60 -12.86
C ARG A 471 38.90 13.51 -13.02
N LEU A 472 38.31 13.51 -14.20
CA LEU A 472 37.14 14.31 -14.52
C LEU A 472 35.87 13.48 -14.27
N MET A 473 35.01 13.94 -13.38
CA MET A 473 33.79 13.29 -12.97
C MET A 473 32.59 14.12 -13.39
N THR A 474 31.54 13.48 -13.89
CA THR A 474 30.32 14.18 -14.29
C THR A 474 29.08 13.56 -13.71
N ASP A 475 28.08 14.41 -13.53
CA ASP A 475 26.81 14.05 -13.01
C ASP A 475 25.86 13.59 -14.12
N LEU A 476 25.48 12.31 -14.07
CA LEU A 476 24.52 11.71 -14.99
C LEU A 476 23.21 11.28 -14.29
N GLY A 477 22.91 11.89 -13.14
CA GLY A 477 21.67 11.65 -12.38
C GLY A 477 21.72 10.43 -11.46
N GLU A 478 22.89 9.88 -11.18
CA GLU A 478 23.10 8.75 -10.28
C GLU A 478 23.83 9.19 -8.99
N LEU A 479 23.87 8.34 -7.97
CA LEU A 479 24.58 8.64 -6.71
C LEU A 479 26.11 8.64 -6.90
N ALA A 480 26.63 7.70 -7.70
CA ALA A 480 28.03 7.67 -8.09
C ALA A 480 28.18 8.45 -9.42
N PRO A 481 28.99 9.53 -9.47
CA PRO A 481 29.23 10.26 -10.70
C PRO A 481 30.05 9.41 -11.69
N ALA A 482 29.87 9.66 -12.98
CA ALA A 482 30.57 8.94 -14.04
C ALA A 482 31.94 9.57 -14.33
N ARG A 483 32.98 8.74 -14.45
CA ARG A 483 34.31 9.20 -14.89
C ARG A 483 34.32 9.47 -16.40
N LEU A 484 34.84 10.61 -16.82
CA LEU A 484 35.09 10.93 -18.22
C LEU A 484 36.52 10.56 -18.58
N THR A 485 36.70 9.86 -19.69
CA THR A 485 38.02 9.45 -20.21
C THR A 485 38.14 9.75 -21.70
N SER A 486 39.37 9.77 -22.18
CA SER A 486 39.71 9.90 -23.60
C SER A 486 40.55 8.72 -24.07
N GLY A 487 40.68 8.57 -25.39
CA GLY A 487 41.65 7.65 -25.98
C GLY A 487 41.06 6.31 -26.44
N PRO A 488 41.90 5.43 -26.98
CA PRO A 488 41.46 4.15 -27.54
C PRO A 488 40.82 3.26 -26.46
N PRO A 489 39.78 2.47 -26.79
CA PRO A 489 39.08 1.64 -25.81
C PRO A 489 39.94 0.59 -25.10
N SER A 490 41.08 0.21 -25.69
CA SER A 490 42.06 -0.70 -25.09
C SER A 490 42.86 -0.06 -23.96
N GLU A 491 43.02 1.26 -23.98
CA GLU A 491 43.83 2.01 -23.02
C GLU A 491 43.22 3.41 -22.82
N PRO A 492 42.03 3.51 -22.20
CA PRO A 492 41.43 4.79 -21.90
C PRO A 492 42.21 5.50 -20.79
N HIS A 493 42.43 6.79 -20.94
CA HIS A 493 43.16 7.62 -19.98
C HIS A 493 42.36 8.84 -19.51
N ASP A 494 42.82 9.47 -18.43
CA ASP A 494 42.18 10.68 -17.91
C ASP A 494 42.26 11.85 -18.91
N VAL A 495 41.17 12.60 -19.03
CA VAL A 495 41.08 13.73 -19.97
C VAL A 495 42.15 14.77 -19.68
N ALA A 496 43.03 15.01 -20.64
CA ALA A 496 44.13 15.94 -20.49
C ALA A 496 44.45 16.70 -21.78
N GLY A 497 44.91 17.94 -21.62
CA GLY A 497 45.35 18.78 -22.73
C GLY A 497 44.22 19.37 -23.58
N ARG A 498 44.58 20.41 -24.37
CA ARG A 498 43.61 21.22 -25.12
C ARG A 498 42.80 20.42 -26.15
N ALA A 499 43.42 19.46 -26.81
CA ALA A 499 42.75 18.67 -27.86
C ALA A 499 41.57 17.85 -27.32
N GLU A 500 41.75 17.21 -26.16
CA GLU A 500 40.73 16.35 -25.57
C GLU A 500 39.62 17.17 -24.92
N PHE A 501 39.96 18.26 -24.23
CA PHE A 501 38.96 19.21 -23.75
C PHE A 501 38.15 19.80 -24.91
N GLY A 502 38.80 20.13 -26.04
CA GLY A 502 38.11 20.59 -27.25
C GLY A 502 37.18 19.53 -27.86
N SER A 503 37.55 18.25 -27.80
CA SER A 503 36.69 17.14 -28.24
C SER A 503 35.46 17.01 -27.33
N TRP A 504 35.65 17.03 -26.01
CA TRP A 504 34.56 17.00 -25.03
C TRP A 504 33.65 18.21 -25.12
N ALA A 505 34.19 19.41 -25.35
CA ALA A 505 33.40 20.63 -25.50
C ALA A 505 32.35 20.54 -26.63
N ARG A 506 32.68 19.84 -27.72
CA ARG A 506 31.77 19.67 -28.85
C ARG A 506 30.76 18.55 -28.67
N THR A 507 30.93 17.69 -27.66
CA THR A 507 30.11 16.48 -27.47
C THR A 507 29.45 16.40 -26.09
N ALA A 508 29.82 17.25 -25.14
CA ALA A 508 29.26 17.27 -23.79
C ALA A 508 27.72 17.40 -23.78
N CYS A 509 27.16 18.14 -24.73
CA CYS A 509 25.71 18.28 -24.88
C CYS A 509 24.98 17.00 -25.31
N LEU A 510 25.71 15.93 -25.65
CA LEU A 510 25.16 14.60 -25.92
C LEU A 510 25.16 13.71 -24.66
N LEU A 511 25.82 14.10 -23.57
CA LEU A 511 25.85 13.34 -22.31
C LEU A 511 24.45 13.05 -21.73
N PRO A 512 23.42 13.90 -21.88
CA PRO A 512 22.05 13.54 -21.50
C PRO A 512 21.53 12.28 -22.17
N ALA A 513 22.04 11.89 -23.35
CA ALA A 513 21.62 10.67 -24.05
C ALA A 513 22.06 9.38 -23.35
N VAL A 514 22.98 9.45 -22.36
CA VAL A 514 23.47 8.29 -21.61
C VAL A 514 23.13 8.36 -20.11
N ARG A 515 22.37 9.36 -19.67
CA ARG A 515 22.02 9.59 -18.26
C ARG A 515 21.13 8.50 -17.67
N SER A 516 21.17 8.33 -16.35
CA SER A 516 20.24 7.47 -15.58
C SER A 516 20.26 5.97 -15.99
N HIS A 517 21.42 5.47 -16.43
CA HIS A 517 21.63 4.07 -16.80
C HIS A 517 22.65 3.35 -15.91
N GLY A 518 22.99 3.91 -14.75
CA GLY A 518 24.07 3.37 -13.90
C GLY A 518 25.44 3.45 -14.55
N VAL A 519 25.72 4.57 -15.21
CA VAL A 519 26.98 4.81 -15.92
C VAL A 519 28.11 4.96 -14.93
N ARG A 520 29.13 4.12 -15.07
CA ARG A 520 30.38 4.15 -14.30
C ARG A 520 31.40 5.07 -14.96
N SER A 521 31.50 5.00 -16.28
CA SER A 521 32.46 5.80 -17.05
C SER A 521 31.96 6.08 -18.46
N VAL A 522 32.38 7.19 -19.04
CA VAL A 522 32.13 7.55 -20.44
C VAL A 522 33.48 7.81 -21.12
N ASN A 523 33.84 6.97 -22.07
CA ASN A 523 35.05 7.13 -22.87
C ASN A 523 34.75 7.85 -24.19
N SER A 524 35.63 8.75 -24.59
CA SER A 524 35.57 9.50 -25.84
C SER A 524 36.79 9.21 -26.72
N TRP A 525 36.58 8.50 -27.82
CA TRP A 525 37.66 8.05 -28.70
C TRP A 525 37.56 8.64 -30.11
N VAL A 526 38.54 9.46 -30.52
CA VAL A 526 38.68 9.89 -31.92
C VAL A 526 39.29 8.74 -32.70
N TYR A 527 38.49 8.02 -33.48
CA TYR A 527 38.94 6.83 -34.21
C TYR A 527 39.37 7.12 -35.65
N ALA A 528 38.96 8.27 -36.21
CA ALA A 528 39.39 8.69 -37.54
C ALA A 528 39.32 10.21 -37.71
N THR A 529 40.18 10.74 -38.59
CA THR A 529 40.07 12.09 -39.14
C THR A 529 39.91 11.97 -40.65
N GLN A 530 38.88 12.60 -41.21
CA GLN A 530 38.51 12.48 -42.62
C GLN A 530 38.64 13.84 -43.32
N PRO A 531 39.51 13.97 -44.35
CA PRO A 531 39.47 15.09 -45.26
C PRO A 531 38.11 15.16 -45.96
N LEU A 532 37.49 16.34 -45.94
CA LEU A 532 36.19 16.54 -46.57
C LEU A 532 36.34 16.84 -48.06
N PRO A 533 35.39 16.38 -48.90
CA PRO A 533 35.36 16.73 -50.30
C PRO A 533 35.43 18.25 -50.53
N GLU A 534 35.93 18.64 -51.70
CA GLU A 534 35.93 20.04 -52.16
C GLU A 534 36.78 20.98 -51.30
N GLY A 535 37.80 20.45 -50.62
CA GLY A 535 38.67 21.28 -49.77
C GLY A 535 37.94 21.87 -48.55
N SER A 536 36.82 21.26 -48.12
CA SER A 536 36.00 21.76 -47.00
C SER A 536 36.61 21.50 -45.61
N GLY A 537 37.94 21.39 -45.51
CA GLY A 537 38.66 21.07 -44.27
C GLY A 537 38.62 19.58 -43.90
N SER A 538 38.80 19.29 -42.61
CA SER A 538 38.81 17.92 -42.07
C SER A 538 37.78 17.75 -40.98
N ALA A 539 37.00 16.68 -41.05
CA ALA A 539 36.09 16.24 -40.00
C ALA A 539 36.75 15.20 -39.10
N GLN A 540 36.26 15.08 -37.88
CA GLN A 540 36.66 14.04 -36.94
C GLN A 540 35.52 13.06 -36.72
N TRP A 541 35.87 11.80 -36.55
CA TRP A 541 34.96 10.74 -36.19
C TRP A 541 35.27 10.26 -34.78
N LEU A 542 34.26 10.32 -33.93
CA LEU A 542 34.37 10.01 -32.51
C LEU A 542 33.46 8.84 -32.18
N CYS A 543 33.90 7.99 -31.26
CA CYS A 543 33.05 7.04 -30.61
C CYS A 543 32.99 7.32 -29.11
N THR A 544 31.80 7.63 -28.62
CA THR A 544 31.54 7.78 -27.19
C THR A 544 30.91 6.49 -26.68
N ARG A 545 31.51 5.89 -25.65
CA ARG A 545 30.99 4.69 -25.01
C ARG A 545 30.75 4.93 -23.53
N ALA A 546 29.49 4.80 -23.11
CA ALA A 546 29.10 4.80 -21.71
C ALA A 546 29.05 3.36 -21.18
N GLU A 547 29.95 3.04 -20.26
CA GLU A 547 30.01 1.77 -19.55
C GLU A 547 29.23 1.87 -18.25
N THR A 548 28.50 0.81 -17.90
CA THR A 548 27.70 0.76 -16.67
C THR A 548 28.38 -0.08 -15.59
N TRP A 549 27.97 0.09 -14.34
CA TRP A 549 28.41 -0.76 -13.23
C TRP A 549 28.07 -2.24 -13.43
N ARG A 550 27.01 -2.55 -14.18
CA ARG A 550 26.55 -3.94 -14.41
C ARG A 550 27.28 -4.64 -15.55
N GLY A 551 28.03 -3.90 -16.38
CA GLY A 551 28.56 -4.36 -17.66
C GLY A 551 27.52 -4.50 -18.79
N THR A 552 26.21 -4.42 -18.48
CA THR A 552 25.09 -4.40 -19.43
C THR A 552 24.30 -3.09 -19.31
N GLY A 553 23.53 -2.71 -20.32
CA GLY A 553 23.02 -1.37 -20.55
C GLY A 553 24.07 -0.38 -21.08
N SER A 554 25.14 -0.87 -21.72
CA SER A 554 26.15 0.04 -22.28
C SER A 554 25.61 0.78 -23.49
N ARG A 555 26.00 2.04 -23.68
CA ARG A 555 25.55 2.86 -24.82
C ARG A 555 26.73 3.35 -25.64
N VAL A 556 26.62 3.20 -26.95
CA VAL A 556 27.65 3.59 -27.92
C VAL A 556 27.06 4.62 -28.87
N LEU A 557 27.76 5.74 -29.05
CA LEU A 557 27.41 6.79 -30.00
C LEU A 557 28.60 7.01 -30.93
N ALA A 558 28.44 6.71 -32.21
CA ALA A 558 29.37 7.13 -33.24
C ALA A 558 28.95 8.50 -33.76
N GLN A 559 29.88 9.44 -33.78
CA GLN A 559 29.61 10.85 -34.03
C GLN A 559 30.53 11.38 -35.14
N PHE A 560 29.97 12.24 -35.97
CA PHE A 560 30.68 13.02 -36.96
C PHE A 560 30.82 14.45 -36.41
N LEU A 561 32.05 14.92 -36.24
CA LEU A 561 32.35 16.30 -35.85
C LEU A 561 32.83 17.06 -37.09
N ALA A 562 32.07 18.09 -37.45
CA ALA A 562 32.41 18.95 -38.56
C ALA A 562 33.69 19.77 -38.23
N PRO A 563 34.34 20.36 -39.25
CA PRO A 563 35.49 21.24 -39.03
C PRO A 563 35.17 22.34 -38.00
N PRO A 564 36.15 22.78 -37.19
CA PRO A 564 35.96 23.87 -36.25
C PRO A 564 35.29 25.10 -36.90
N GLY A 565 34.33 25.71 -36.21
CA GLY A 565 33.55 26.84 -36.72
C GLY A 565 32.27 26.47 -37.50
N SER A 566 32.09 25.20 -37.86
CA SER A 566 30.86 24.72 -38.51
C SER A 566 29.65 24.72 -37.56
N ARG A 567 28.46 24.98 -38.10
CA ARG A 567 27.17 24.88 -37.39
C ARG A 567 26.20 23.97 -38.16
N PRO A 568 25.64 22.91 -37.55
CA PRO A 568 25.95 22.41 -36.20
C PRO A 568 27.39 21.86 -36.07
N PRO A 569 27.96 21.78 -34.85
CA PRO A 569 29.35 21.34 -34.64
C PRO A 569 29.57 19.85 -34.95
N GLY A 570 28.50 19.07 -35.01
CA GLY A 570 28.53 17.65 -35.34
C GLY A 570 27.15 17.01 -35.37
N ALA A 571 27.11 15.71 -35.62
CA ALA A 571 25.91 14.89 -35.66
C ALA A 571 26.18 13.47 -35.12
N VAL A 572 25.16 12.85 -34.52
CA VAL A 572 25.20 11.42 -34.17
C VAL A 572 24.97 10.62 -35.45
N ALA A 573 26.01 9.94 -35.93
CA ALA A 573 25.99 9.14 -37.14
C ALA A 573 25.34 7.77 -36.92
N ALA A 574 25.59 7.17 -35.77
CA ALA A 574 24.98 5.91 -35.36
C ALA A 574 24.94 5.79 -33.83
N ARG A 575 24.02 4.97 -33.33
CA ARG A 575 23.91 4.64 -31.90
C ARG A 575 23.68 3.15 -31.75
N SER A 576 24.05 2.59 -30.62
CA SER A 576 23.81 1.20 -30.27
C SER A 576 23.70 1.03 -28.77
N GLU A 577 22.91 0.07 -28.32
CA GLU A 577 22.79 -0.34 -26.93
C GLU A 577 23.30 -1.77 -26.78
N ASP A 578 24.04 -2.04 -25.70
CA ASP A 578 24.62 -3.36 -25.41
C ASP A 578 25.50 -3.97 -26.50
N SER A 579 26.05 -3.10 -27.36
CA SER A 579 27.05 -3.48 -28.35
C SER A 579 28.47 -3.50 -27.75
N PRO A 580 29.31 -4.47 -28.16
CA PRO A 580 30.72 -4.50 -27.77
C PRO A 580 31.56 -3.45 -28.51
N ALA A 581 31.01 -2.77 -29.52
CA ALA A 581 31.70 -1.77 -30.33
C ALA A 581 32.27 -0.64 -29.45
N CYS A 582 33.44 -0.14 -29.85
CA CYS A 582 34.21 0.86 -29.09
C CYS A 582 34.52 0.44 -27.65
N GLY A 583 34.45 -0.85 -27.34
CA GLY A 583 34.85 -1.42 -26.06
C GLY A 583 36.23 -2.08 -26.13
N PRO A 584 36.83 -2.42 -24.98
CA PRO A 584 38.17 -3.00 -24.92
C PRO A 584 38.28 -4.34 -25.68
N ARG A 585 37.20 -5.13 -25.72
CA ARG A 585 37.15 -6.42 -26.45
C ARG A 585 36.88 -6.28 -27.94
N THR A 586 36.31 -5.17 -28.37
CA THR A 586 35.95 -4.93 -29.77
C THR A 586 36.17 -3.45 -30.06
N PRO A 587 37.45 -3.01 -30.14
CA PRO A 587 37.81 -1.61 -30.36
C PRO A 587 37.65 -1.24 -31.84
N ARG A 588 36.51 -1.60 -32.43
CA ARG A 588 36.17 -1.34 -33.82
C ARG A 588 34.81 -0.68 -33.93
N VAL A 589 34.70 0.24 -34.88
CA VAL A 589 33.47 0.96 -35.19
C VAL A 589 33.49 1.43 -36.64
N LEU A 590 32.32 1.41 -37.27
CA LEU A 590 32.08 1.97 -38.60
C LEU A 590 30.79 2.78 -38.52
N ALA A 591 30.84 4.02 -38.98
CA ALA A 591 29.66 4.87 -39.08
C ALA A 591 29.75 5.75 -40.34
N GLY A 592 28.60 6.32 -40.72
CA GLY A 592 28.55 7.25 -41.84
C GLY A 592 27.41 8.24 -41.72
N VAL A 593 27.53 9.34 -42.44
CA VAL A 593 26.57 10.44 -42.50
C VAL A 593 26.32 10.83 -43.94
N LEU A 594 25.12 11.33 -44.22
CA LEU A 594 24.86 12.10 -45.42
C LEU A 594 25.23 13.56 -45.14
N TRP A 595 26.26 14.06 -45.83
CA TRP A 595 26.83 15.38 -45.61
C TRP A 595 26.71 16.25 -46.85
N LYS A 596 26.43 17.54 -46.65
CA LYS A 596 26.35 18.54 -47.72
C LYS A 596 27.59 19.42 -47.67
N SER A 597 28.28 19.55 -48.80
CA SER A 597 29.41 20.45 -48.95
C SER A 597 28.99 21.91 -48.96
N HIS A 598 29.94 22.81 -48.78
CA HIS A 598 29.70 24.25 -48.91
C HIS A 598 29.24 24.62 -50.33
N GLY A 599 29.76 23.92 -51.36
CA GLY A 599 29.32 24.03 -52.75
C GLY A 599 27.94 23.42 -53.04
N GLY A 600 27.26 22.88 -52.01
CA GLY A 600 25.89 22.40 -52.10
C GLY A 600 25.71 20.96 -52.60
N ARG A 601 26.80 20.24 -52.85
CA ARG A 601 26.77 18.84 -53.29
C ARG A 601 26.66 17.89 -52.10
N TRP A 602 25.95 16.79 -52.29
CA TRP A 602 25.75 15.78 -51.26
C TRP A 602 26.74 14.63 -51.41
N TYR A 603 27.22 14.14 -50.26
CA TYR A 603 28.13 13.01 -50.17
C TYR A 603 27.69 12.09 -49.04
N VAL A 604 27.81 10.78 -49.27
CA VAL A 604 27.89 9.81 -48.17
C VAL A 604 29.33 9.79 -47.71
N LEU A 605 29.55 10.22 -46.46
CA LEU A 605 30.83 10.11 -45.78
C LEU A 605 30.76 8.95 -44.80
N ALA A 606 31.79 8.12 -44.77
CA ALA A 606 31.90 7.06 -43.76
C ALA A 606 33.35 6.91 -43.30
N ALA A 607 33.50 6.52 -42.04
CA ALA A 607 34.79 6.18 -41.47
C ALA A 607 34.68 4.92 -40.61
N GLY A 608 35.69 4.07 -40.75
CA GLY A 608 35.99 2.97 -39.86
C GLY A 608 37.19 3.30 -38.97
N SER A 609 37.29 2.61 -37.84
CA SER A 609 38.51 2.58 -37.04
C SER A 609 39.68 1.92 -37.79
N GLU A 610 40.88 1.90 -37.18
CA GLU A 610 42.12 1.54 -37.86
C GLU A 610 42.17 0.13 -38.46
N GLN A 611 41.34 -0.78 -37.94
CA GLN A 611 41.30 -2.18 -38.37
C GLN A 611 40.62 -2.39 -39.75
N PHE A 612 39.94 -1.36 -40.28
CA PHE A 612 39.25 -1.44 -41.56
C PHE A 612 40.19 -1.21 -42.74
N THR A 613 40.22 -2.15 -43.69
CA THR A 613 41.07 -2.12 -44.88
C THR A 613 40.34 -1.62 -46.13
N SER A 614 39.01 -1.70 -46.16
CA SER A 614 38.19 -1.11 -47.21
C SER A 614 36.78 -0.85 -46.71
N LEU A 615 36.14 0.18 -47.25
CA LEU A 615 34.75 0.52 -47.01
C LEU A 615 33.95 0.45 -48.30
N THR A 616 32.68 0.04 -48.16
CA THR A 616 31.73 -0.09 -49.26
C THR A 616 30.38 0.46 -48.84
N THR A 617 29.69 1.03 -49.81
CA THR A 617 28.32 1.50 -49.68
C THR A 617 27.44 0.76 -50.67
N SER A 618 26.27 0.35 -50.20
CA SER A 618 25.19 -0.27 -50.98
C SER A 618 23.86 0.37 -50.58
N GLY A 619 22.77 0.07 -51.29
CA GLY A 619 21.45 0.62 -50.99
C GLY A 619 21.34 2.11 -51.33
N GLY A 620 20.71 2.46 -52.45
CA GLY A 620 20.54 3.85 -52.91
C GLY A 620 21.81 4.56 -53.40
N VAL A 621 22.95 4.34 -52.76
CA VAL A 621 24.27 4.87 -53.15
C VAL A 621 25.27 3.72 -53.19
N THR A 622 25.93 3.56 -54.32
CA THR A 622 26.94 2.51 -54.53
C THR A 622 28.33 3.12 -54.67
N GLY A 623 29.28 2.60 -53.91
CA GLY A 623 30.67 3.06 -53.99
C GLY A 623 31.59 2.24 -53.10
N ARG A 624 32.89 2.27 -53.40
CA ARG A 624 33.93 1.58 -52.65
C ARG A 624 35.14 2.49 -52.50
N ALA A 625 35.78 2.41 -51.34
CA ALA A 625 37.06 3.04 -51.08
C ALA A 625 38.03 2.02 -50.47
N ARG A 626 39.30 2.10 -50.86
CA ARG A 626 40.39 1.41 -50.16
C ARG A 626 40.74 2.21 -48.90
N GLY A 627 41.03 1.52 -47.80
CA GLY A 627 41.28 2.11 -46.49
C GLY A 627 40.01 2.26 -45.64
N ARG A 628 40.15 3.04 -44.56
CA ARG A 628 39.13 3.21 -43.51
C ARG A 628 38.24 4.44 -43.69
N LEU A 629 38.33 5.14 -44.82
CA LEU A 629 37.57 6.36 -45.11
C LEU A 629 36.87 6.21 -46.45
N LEU A 630 35.66 6.75 -46.55
CA LEU A 630 34.85 6.74 -47.77
C LEU A 630 34.13 8.07 -47.94
N ALA A 631 34.17 8.59 -49.15
CA ALA A 631 33.40 9.75 -49.59
C ALA A 631 32.85 9.45 -51.00
N VAL A 632 31.54 9.32 -51.13
CA VAL A 632 30.88 8.97 -52.40
C VAL A 632 29.80 10.01 -52.69
N PRO A 633 29.71 10.58 -53.91
CA PRO A 633 28.63 11.49 -54.29
C PRO A 633 27.26 10.86 -54.06
N ALA A 634 26.32 11.64 -53.56
CA ALA A 634 24.97 11.22 -53.22
C ALA A 634 23.95 12.32 -53.55
N ARG A 635 22.68 12.05 -53.30
CA ARG A 635 21.57 13.01 -53.39
C ARG A 635 20.98 13.26 -52.01
N ALA A 636 20.25 14.35 -51.88
CA ALA A 636 19.51 14.66 -50.66
C ALA A 636 18.51 13.52 -50.35
N GLY A 637 18.54 12.99 -49.13
CA GLY A 637 17.63 11.93 -48.68
C GLY A 637 18.07 10.49 -48.97
N ASP A 638 19.21 10.30 -49.65
CA ASP A 638 19.76 8.96 -49.90
C ASP A 638 20.07 8.23 -48.58
N ARG A 639 19.81 6.90 -48.57
CA ARG A 639 20.09 6.02 -47.43
C ARG A 639 21.07 4.94 -47.83
N ALA A 640 22.35 5.13 -47.51
CA ALA A 640 23.38 4.14 -47.76
C ALA A 640 23.48 3.10 -46.64
N GLU A 641 23.58 1.84 -47.02
CA GLU A 641 24.06 0.75 -46.18
C GLU A 641 25.60 0.71 -46.23
N LEU A 642 26.22 0.70 -45.06
CA LEU A 642 27.67 0.74 -44.92
C LEU A 642 28.19 -0.63 -44.51
N ASN A 643 29.20 -1.10 -45.24
CA ASN A 643 29.92 -2.33 -44.95
C ASN A 643 31.42 -2.08 -45.04
N GLY A 644 32.17 -2.59 -44.07
CA GLY A 644 33.62 -2.53 -44.04
C GLY A 644 34.24 -3.91 -44.04
N ARG A 645 35.46 -4.02 -44.57
CA ARG A 645 36.28 -5.23 -44.53
C ARG A 645 37.44 -5.03 -43.56
N LEU A 646 37.70 -6.00 -42.71
CA LEU A 646 38.84 -6.01 -41.79
C LEU A 646 40.09 -6.64 -42.46
N ALA A 647 41.24 -6.56 -41.79
CA ALA A 647 42.50 -7.13 -42.26
C ALA A 647 42.45 -8.67 -42.39
N ASP A 648 41.67 -9.35 -41.55
CA ASP A 648 41.40 -10.80 -41.62
C ASP A 648 40.44 -11.19 -42.75
N GLY A 649 39.96 -10.22 -43.52
CA GLY A 649 39.02 -10.42 -44.63
C GLY A 649 37.55 -10.48 -44.23
N SER A 650 37.22 -10.49 -42.94
CA SER A 650 35.84 -10.49 -42.43
C SER A 650 35.11 -9.20 -42.79
N ARG A 651 33.78 -9.31 -42.93
CA ARG A 651 32.89 -8.17 -43.21
C ARG A 651 32.17 -7.74 -41.93
N VAL A 652 32.14 -6.44 -41.70
CA VAL A 652 31.49 -5.82 -40.55
C VAL A 652 30.63 -4.66 -41.03
N GLY A 653 29.36 -4.63 -40.62
CA GLY A 653 28.43 -3.53 -40.93
C GLY A 653 28.70 -2.29 -40.09
N ALA A 654 28.04 -1.18 -40.42
CA ALA A 654 28.00 -0.02 -39.53
C ALA A 654 27.35 -0.33 -38.18
N LEU A 655 27.69 0.49 -37.19
CA LEU A 655 27.05 0.49 -35.86
C LEU A 655 25.53 0.67 -36.00
N ARG A 656 24.75 -0.13 -35.26
CA ARG A 656 23.28 -0.13 -35.26
C ARG A 656 22.69 -0.32 -33.88
#